data_AF-A0AAE3CKZ3-F1
#
_entry.id   AF-A0AAE3CKZ3-F1
#
_cell.length_a   1.000
_cell.length_b   1.000
_cell.length_c   1.000
_cell.angle_alpha   90.00
_cell.angle_beta   90.00
_cell.angle_gamma   90.00
#
_symmetry.space_group_name_H-M   'P 1'
#
loop_
_entity.id
_entity.type
_entity.pdbx_description
1 polymer ?
#
loop_
_entity_poly.entity_id
_entity_poly.type
_entity_poly.pdbx_seq_one_letter_code
_entity_poly.pdbx_strand_id
1 'polypeptide(L)'
;MNKGTSRTKILSLREIAWWWLGDPLFDHLLESEGSVWADLPAIQRGFVWNANKIERLWDSIATGFPIGSLMLQLQEEKNDKYQSSTDRKVGADDNLGSRQKKKKGEQQYFLLDGQQRATAIALGFKDVWTNPSTENQETGKKGWRALWVDIGQTLNDDRRFLFRLTSTAHPWGYRDDAAASEGPSRLSATAMREAHRAFKACLGNDRLKPHQVPAHIAFPWDAKAPVPVAFILQVLLDSPGASVVEVRNAVWEKVKSLRAVTCINNLSEEARRKFESVIMLLQESGEVDDVFAALVNGLRDGLATLELPAPVLHIQSTYCPEQRSAVREDIKDENDSAYNLFARINTAGTTLTREEINYSLLKSIWNGASDTIDKVLADHQITYPARLASLLTRLVLTEHPEKDKEPSVRNALSIAQFRKVIADNDSEDKKGNESNPTAQTENKFTEEVKELINSGIVAHLWRLLAEEASEWTLPPIIAADITRHNEELVLIVLLWLRKLKCAGLEEPAGKSWRRTLGFITAIHWFANDASVCASILGKLLLNTDADELKDFFDKKRFCELLDTENGKTAPMARLPSPDQFRVLLNSTEREPTYHKLWHLYFEKQEMNKQIEAFKSHNPDTAPKILEKMVSDRRLLMYAQRKFISTAFSWFDPTRVERVTDHNVPWDFDHIVPNSWFWGINREHTEKPNTMKIWKEANGNFRLWPAEANRSKGDSELLEDKLTDYELNGFEDIRNASAIPKNSVFCEIRGHDRAAFYKDSHKNFEIFRRTAIDRTIYIYQEWYEQLLIGELNGGIPGISDSE
;
A
#
# COMPACT_ATOMS: atom_id res chain seq x y z
N MET A 1 -45.22 -30.56 4.58
CA MET A 1 -44.80 -29.49 3.64
C MET A 1 -44.25 -28.33 4.46
N ASN A 2 -42.95 -28.27 4.72
CA ASN A 2 -42.33 -27.12 5.37
C ASN A 2 -42.22 -25.98 4.35
N LYS A 3 -42.79 -24.82 4.68
CA LYS A 3 -42.75 -23.61 3.85
C LYS A 3 -41.30 -23.29 3.49
N GLY A 4 -40.98 -23.36 2.20
CA GLY A 4 -39.64 -23.15 1.69
C GLY A 4 -39.19 -21.71 1.90
N THR A 5 -38.20 -21.51 2.76
CA THR A 5 -37.34 -20.33 2.70
C THR A 5 -36.76 -20.24 1.29
N SER A 6 -37.02 -19.14 0.57
CA SER A 6 -36.52 -18.92 -0.79
C SER A 6 -35.00 -19.19 -0.86
N ARG A 7 -34.57 -20.01 -1.82
CA ARG A 7 -33.16 -20.35 -2.07
C ARG A 7 -32.32 -19.16 -2.57
N THR A 8 -32.97 -18.10 -3.02
CA THR A 8 -32.33 -16.86 -3.46
C THR A 8 -33.01 -15.71 -2.73
N LYS A 9 -32.22 -14.87 -2.09
CA LYS A 9 -32.69 -13.60 -1.53
C LYS A 9 -32.64 -12.54 -2.61
N ILE A 10 -33.58 -11.62 -2.56
CA ILE A 10 -33.60 -10.46 -3.44
C ILE A 10 -33.32 -9.26 -2.55
N LEU A 11 -32.29 -8.49 -2.88
CA LEU A 11 -31.77 -7.45 -2.01
C LEU A 11 -31.79 -6.11 -2.72
N SER A 12 -32.41 -5.13 -2.07
CA SER A 12 -32.34 -3.73 -2.48
C SER A 12 -30.97 -3.12 -2.15
N LEU A 13 -30.64 -2.01 -2.82
CA LEU A 13 -29.45 -1.21 -2.50
C LEU A 13 -29.42 -0.75 -1.04
N ARG A 14 -30.60 -0.48 -0.45
CA ARG A 14 -30.73 -0.01 0.94
C ARG A 14 -30.38 -1.11 1.93
N GLU A 15 -30.92 -2.32 1.73
CA GLU A 15 -30.61 -3.49 2.57
C GLU A 15 -29.13 -3.85 2.47
N ILE A 16 -28.54 -3.73 1.28
CA ILE A 16 -27.11 -3.89 1.11
C ILE A 16 -26.39 -2.81 1.93
N ALA A 17 -26.57 -1.52 1.66
CA ALA A 17 -25.86 -0.46 2.38
C ALA A 17 -25.90 -0.59 3.92
N TRP A 18 -27.03 -1.05 4.45
CA TRP A 18 -27.24 -1.30 5.87
C TRP A 18 -26.27 -2.31 6.51
N TRP A 19 -25.75 -3.33 5.80
CA TRP A 19 -24.82 -4.28 6.47
C TRP A 19 -23.47 -3.65 6.86
N TRP A 20 -23.17 -2.46 6.33
CA TRP A 20 -21.93 -1.73 6.59
C TRP A 20 -22.17 -0.46 7.41
N LEU A 21 -23.29 0.23 7.16
CA LEU A 21 -23.60 1.51 7.78
C LEU A 21 -24.43 1.30 9.04
N GLY A 22 -23.92 1.78 10.17
CA GLY A 22 -24.65 1.78 11.43
C GLY A 22 -25.64 2.92 11.61
N ASP A 23 -26.18 3.42 10.51
CA ASP A 23 -26.94 4.68 10.46
C ASP A 23 -28.42 4.49 10.84
N PRO A 24 -28.98 5.35 11.73
CA PRO A 24 -30.42 5.42 12.01
C PRO A 24 -31.31 5.58 10.77
N LEU A 25 -30.76 6.07 9.64
CA LEU A 25 -31.45 6.12 8.34
C LEU A 25 -32.09 4.77 7.94
N PHE A 26 -31.57 3.66 8.45
CA PHE A 26 -32.06 2.31 8.14
C PHE A 26 -32.90 1.70 9.27
N ASP A 27 -33.23 2.44 10.33
CA ASP A 27 -33.92 1.89 11.50
C ASP A 27 -35.31 1.32 11.17
N HIS A 28 -35.99 1.89 10.17
CA HIS A 28 -37.29 1.40 9.69
C HIS A 28 -37.21 0.07 8.93
N LEU A 29 -36.03 -0.31 8.41
CA LEU A 29 -35.80 -1.64 7.82
C LEU A 29 -35.60 -2.73 8.88
N LEU A 30 -35.43 -2.35 10.16
CA LEU A 30 -35.24 -3.27 11.29
C LEU A 30 -36.54 -3.93 11.76
N GLU A 31 -37.69 -3.47 11.27
CA GLU A 31 -39.01 -3.93 11.73
C GLU A 31 -39.70 -4.88 10.72
N SER A 32 -39.11 -5.13 9.55
CA SER A 32 -39.70 -6.02 8.55
C SER A 32 -39.35 -7.49 8.82
N GLU A 33 -40.37 -8.35 8.95
CA GLU A 33 -40.18 -9.79 9.02
C GLU A 33 -39.48 -10.29 7.73
N GLY A 34 -38.30 -10.89 7.87
CA GLY A 34 -37.55 -11.49 6.75
C GLY A 34 -36.35 -10.71 6.25
N SER A 35 -35.96 -9.63 6.92
CA SER A 35 -34.74 -8.87 6.64
C SER A 35 -33.49 -9.76 6.62
N VAL A 36 -32.62 -9.51 5.63
CA VAL A 36 -31.37 -10.26 5.45
C VAL A 36 -30.23 -9.43 5.99
N TRP A 37 -29.55 -9.93 7.02
CA TRP A 37 -28.30 -9.36 7.49
C TRP A 37 -27.13 -10.27 7.10
N ALA A 38 -26.19 -9.75 6.32
CA ALA A 38 -25.00 -10.48 5.92
C ALA A 38 -23.72 -9.88 6.50
N ASP A 39 -22.97 -10.70 7.21
CA ASP A 39 -21.63 -10.39 7.68
C ASP A 39 -20.59 -10.82 6.62
N LEU A 40 -19.37 -10.32 6.72
CA LEU A 40 -18.27 -10.88 5.95
C LEU A 40 -17.79 -12.16 6.66
N PRO A 41 -17.59 -13.27 5.93
CA PRO A 41 -17.01 -14.45 6.56
C PRO A 41 -15.60 -14.12 7.06
N ALA A 42 -15.13 -14.92 8.01
CA ALA A 42 -13.73 -14.88 8.47
C ALA A 42 -12.75 -14.96 7.29
N ILE A 43 -13.19 -15.58 6.19
CA ILE A 43 -12.44 -15.77 4.95
C ILE A 43 -12.80 -14.71 3.90
N GLN A 44 -12.25 -13.50 4.05
CA GLN A 44 -12.29 -12.44 3.05
C GLN A 44 -11.06 -11.53 3.15
N ARG A 45 -10.71 -10.90 2.04
CA ARG A 45 -9.70 -9.82 1.95
C ARG A 45 -10.28 -8.46 2.35
N GLY A 46 -9.42 -7.45 2.45
CA GLY A 46 -9.85 -6.06 2.59
C GLY A 46 -10.51 -5.48 1.33
N PHE A 47 -11.00 -4.25 1.44
CA PHE A 47 -11.47 -3.46 0.30
C PHE A 47 -10.28 -3.04 -0.60
N VAL A 48 -10.41 -3.15 -1.92
CA VAL A 48 -9.32 -2.87 -2.89
C VAL A 48 -9.80 -2.21 -4.19
N TRP A 49 -11.07 -1.83 -4.29
CA TRP A 49 -11.58 -1.20 -5.49
C TRP A 49 -11.05 0.24 -5.62
N ASN A 50 -10.46 0.54 -6.77
CA ASN A 50 -10.05 1.90 -7.11
C ASN A 50 -11.26 2.80 -7.41
N ALA A 51 -11.01 4.11 -7.51
CA ALA A 51 -12.05 5.11 -7.77
C ALA A 51 -12.88 4.80 -9.02
N ASN A 52 -12.25 4.38 -10.13
CA ASN A 52 -12.95 4.05 -11.38
C ASN A 52 -14.10 3.05 -11.19
N LYS A 53 -13.81 1.96 -10.46
CA LYS A 53 -14.77 0.86 -10.27
C LYS A 53 -15.96 1.33 -9.43
N ILE A 54 -15.71 2.19 -8.44
CA ILE A 54 -16.76 2.76 -7.59
C ILE A 54 -17.60 3.76 -8.40
N GLU A 55 -16.97 4.67 -9.14
CA GLU A 55 -17.65 5.68 -9.97
C GLU A 55 -18.51 5.02 -11.07
N ARG A 56 -17.97 4.03 -11.78
CA ARG A 56 -18.71 3.28 -12.82
C ARG A 56 -19.85 2.43 -12.25
N LEU A 57 -19.71 1.88 -11.04
CA LEU A 57 -20.81 1.18 -10.38
C LEU A 57 -21.99 2.12 -10.14
N TRP A 58 -21.72 3.33 -9.65
CA TRP A 58 -22.78 4.31 -9.38
C TRP A 58 -23.39 4.90 -10.65
N ASP A 59 -22.61 5.08 -11.71
CA ASP A 59 -23.14 5.39 -13.04
C ASP A 59 -24.07 4.28 -13.55
N SER A 60 -23.70 3.01 -13.34
CA SER A 60 -24.55 1.85 -13.67
C SER A 60 -25.86 1.84 -12.87
N ILE A 61 -25.79 2.13 -11.56
CA ILE A 61 -26.98 2.26 -10.68
C ILE A 61 -27.90 3.35 -11.22
N ALA A 62 -27.39 4.55 -11.45
CA ALA A 62 -28.17 5.69 -11.91
C ALA A 62 -28.71 5.52 -13.34
N THR A 63 -28.05 4.69 -14.17
CA THR A 63 -28.50 4.40 -15.54
C THR A 63 -29.51 3.24 -15.60
N GLY A 64 -29.67 2.49 -14.50
CA GLY A 64 -30.54 1.31 -14.46
C GLY A 64 -29.92 0.06 -15.08
N PHE A 65 -28.58 0.00 -15.19
CA PHE A 65 -27.90 -1.20 -15.65
C PHE A 65 -27.93 -2.31 -14.58
N PRO A 66 -28.03 -3.59 -15.00
CA PRO A 66 -28.04 -4.70 -14.08
C PRO A 66 -26.69 -4.80 -13.34
N ILE A 67 -26.74 -5.03 -12.04
CA ILE A 67 -25.56 -5.31 -11.21
C ILE A 67 -25.46 -6.82 -11.01
N GLY A 68 -24.23 -7.34 -11.08
CA GLY A 68 -23.97 -8.77 -10.82
C GLY A 68 -24.46 -9.21 -9.45
N SER A 69 -24.92 -10.45 -9.36
CA SER A 69 -25.46 -11.07 -8.15
C SER A 69 -24.51 -10.96 -6.94
N LEU A 70 -25.08 -11.01 -5.74
CA LEU A 70 -24.32 -11.33 -4.52
C LEU A 70 -24.37 -12.83 -4.26
N MET A 71 -23.52 -13.36 -3.40
CA MET A 71 -23.61 -14.76 -2.99
C MET A 71 -23.62 -14.85 -1.47
N LEU A 72 -24.65 -15.49 -0.92
CA LEU A 72 -24.84 -15.62 0.52
C LEU A 72 -24.66 -17.07 0.96
N GLN A 73 -24.23 -17.26 2.20
CA GLN A 73 -24.31 -18.54 2.89
C GLN A 73 -25.16 -18.38 4.14
N LEU A 74 -26.19 -19.22 4.29
CA LEU A 74 -26.98 -19.24 5.52
C LEU A 74 -26.12 -19.80 6.66
N GLN A 75 -26.07 -19.09 7.79
CA GLN A 75 -25.46 -19.61 8.98
C GLN A 75 -26.47 -20.49 9.72
N GLU A 76 -26.21 -21.80 9.84
CA GLU A 76 -27.03 -22.69 10.66
C GLU A 76 -26.90 -22.31 12.14
N GLU A 77 -28.02 -22.26 12.87
CA GLU A 77 -28.05 -22.23 14.33
C GLU A 77 -27.49 -23.56 14.87
N LYS A 78 -26.17 -23.67 15.03
CA LYS A 78 -25.53 -24.81 15.71
C LYS A 78 -24.76 -24.30 16.92
N ASN A 79 -25.19 -24.81 18.09
CA ASN A 79 -24.61 -24.80 19.44
C ASN A 79 -23.52 -23.75 19.72
N ASP A 80 -23.76 -22.94 20.75
CA ASP A 80 -22.95 -21.90 21.43
C ASP A 80 -21.41 -22.09 21.55
N LYS A 81 -20.82 -23.19 21.08
CA LYS A 81 -19.40 -23.51 21.19
C LYS A 81 -18.47 -22.75 20.24
N TYR A 82 -18.98 -22.15 19.16
CA TYR A 82 -18.16 -21.39 18.19
C TYR A 82 -18.70 -19.98 17.86
N GLN A 83 -19.73 -19.51 18.58
CA GLN A 83 -20.32 -18.19 18.38
C GLN A 83 -20.17 -17.32 19.64
N SER A 84 -19.01 -16.67 19.75
CA SER A 84 -18.90 -15.39 20.45
C SER A 84 -17.98 -14.50 19.63
N SER A 85 -18.54 -13.84 18.63
CA SER A 85 -17.81 -12.86 17.81
C SER A 85 -18.81 -11.86 17.22
N THR A 86 -19.47 -11.10 18.09
CA THR A 86 -20.30 -9.95 17.73
C THR A 86 -19.49 -8.66 17.52
N ASP A 87 -18.15 -8.72 17.54
CA ASP A 87 -17.26 -7.56 17.39
C ASP A 87 -16.31 -7.67 16.17
N ARG A 88 -16.69 -8.40 15.10
CA ARG A 88 -15.84 -8.57 13.91
C ARG A 88 -15.73 -7.28 13.09
N LYS A 89 -14.56 -6.64 13.08
CA LYS A 89 -14.13 -5.62 12.08
C LYS A 89 -13.45 -6.25 10.86
N VAL A 90 -13.99 -7.34 10.30
CA VAL A 90 -13.25 -8.08 9.26
C VAL A 90 -13.71 -7.68 7.85
N GLY A 91 -12.80 -7.04 7.08
CA GLY A 91 -12.86 -6.95 5.61
C GLY A 91 -13.69 -5.81 5.00
N ALA A 92 -14.47 -5.07 5.79
CA ALA A 92 -15.09 -3.83 5.31
C ALA A 92 -14.03 -2.72 5.18
N ASP A 93 -14.30 -1.69 4.38
CA ASP A 93 -13.47 -0.48 4.38
C ASP A 93 -13.48 0.13 5.80
N ASP A 94 -12.31 0.23 6.46
CA ASP A 94 -12.17 0.82 7.80
C ASP A 94 -12.74 2.24 7.90
N ASN A 95 -12.90 2.88 6.74
CA ASN A 95 -13.45 4.22 6.61
C ASN A 95 -14.99 4.22 6.69
N LEU A 96 -15.71 3.09 6.63
CA LEU A 96 -17.18 3.05 6.61
C LEU A 96 -17.87 3.12 8.00
N GLY A 97 -17.12 3.08 9.09
CA GLY A 97 -17.66 3.12 10.46
C GLY A 97 -17.74 1.75 11.13
N SER A 98 -18.32 1.67 12.33
CA SER A 98 -18.51 0.41 13.08
C SER A 98 -19.71 -0.36 12.53
N ARG A 99 -19.51 -1.66 12.23
CA ARG A 99 -20.57 -2.58 11.80
C ARG A 99 -21.66 -2.71 12.89
N GLN A 100 -22.93 -2.71 12.52
CA GLN A 100 -24.04 -2.90 13.47
C GLN A 100 -24.06 -4.31 14.05
N LYS A 101 -24.44 -4.42 15.33
CA LYS A 101 -24.64 -5.70 16.00
C LYS A 101 -25.99 -6.31 15.58
N LYS A 102 -25.98 -7.59 15.24
CA LYS A 102 -27.17 -8.41 14.94
C LYS A 102 -28.29 -8.17 15.97
N LYS A 103 -29.51 -7.90 15.52
CA LYS A 103 -30.70 -7.86 16.41
C LYS A 103 -31.29 -9.26 16.61
N LYS A 104 -31.96 -9.45 17.74
CA LYS A 104 -32.53 -10.74 18.16
C LYS A 104 -33.70 -11.12 17.22
N GLY A 105 -33.55 -12.19 16.44
CA GLY A 105 -34.57 -12.69 15.49
C GLY A 105 -34.15 -12.72 14.02
N GLU A 106 -33.03 -12.10 13.66
CA GLU A 106 -32.54 -12.04 12.27
C GLU A 106 -31.77 -13.30 11.85
N GLN A 107 -32.06 -13.80 10.63
CA GLN A 107 -31.25 -14.85 10.01
C GLN A 107 -29.91 -14.26 9.54
N GLN A 108 -28.82 -14.84 10.03
CA GLN A 108 -27.47 -14.38 9.74
C GLN A 108 -26.91 -15.08 8.51
N TYR A 109 -26.36 -14.29 7.59
CA TYR A 109 -25.71 -14.77 6.38
C TYR A 109 -24.23 -14.38 6.35
N PHE A 110 -23.42 -15.10 5.60
CA PHE A 110 -22.10 -14.66 5.17
C PHE A 110 -22.10 -14.25 3.70
N LEU A 111 -21.52 -13.10 3.38
CA LEU A 111 -21.30 -12.64 2.01
C LEU A 111 -20.04 -13.31 1.42
N LEU A 112 -20.26 -14.27 0.51
CA LEU A 112 -19.19 -15.05 -0.12
C LEU A 112 -18.61 -14.36 -1.37
N ASP A 113 -19.46 -13.76 -2.21
CA ASP A 113 -19.08 -12.95 -3.37
C ASP A 113 -19.84 -11.63 -3.39
N GLY A 114 -19.20 -10.61 -3.96
CA GLY A 114 -19.77 -9.28 -4.14
C GLY A 114 -19.42 -8.29 -3.03
N GLN A 115 -18.49 -8.64 -2.12
CA GLN A 115 -17.99 -7.75 -1.06
C GLN A 115 -17.61 -6.36 -1.60
N GLN A 116 -16.82 -6.30 -2.67
CA GLN A 116 -16.34 -5.02 -3.18
C GLN A 116 -17.48 -4.18 -3.77
N ARG A 117 -18.44 -4.81 -4.48
CA ARG A 117 -19.66 -4.15 -4.99
C ARG A 117 -20.50 -3.60 -3.83
N ALA A 118 -20.68 -4.42 -2.80
CA ALA A 118 -21.55 -4.10 -1.70
C ALA A 118 -20.97 -3.00 -0.78
N THR A 119 -19.65 -3.01 -0.54
CA THR A 119 -18.94 -1.89 0.10
C THR A 119 -19.04 -0.60 -0.75
N ALA A 120 -18.92 -0.70 -2.08
CA ALA A 120 -19.06 0.46 -2.97
C ALA A 120 -20.49 1.03 -3.02
N ILE A 121 -21.52 0.19 -2.87
CA ILE A 121 -22.90 0.62 -2.65
C ILE A 121 -23.00 1.34 -1.31
N ALA A 122 -22.48 0.79 -0.22
CA ALA A 122 -22.52 1.47 1.08
C ALA A 122 -21.80 2.84 1.07
N LEU A 123 -20.70 2.99 0.31
CA LEU A 123 -19.99 4.27 0.15
C LEU A 123 -20.85 5.42 -0.36
N GLY A 124 -21.86 5.17 -1.21
CA GLY A 124 -22.71 6.26 -1.73
C GLY A 124 -23.74 6.77 -0.75
N PHE A 125 -24.18 5.94 0.22
CA PHE A 125 -25.10 6.34 1.28
C PHE A 125 -24.40 7.02 2.46
N LYS A 126 -23.08 6.92 2.54
CA LYS A 126 -22.30 7.44 3.67
C LYS A 126 -22.21 8.97 3.62
N ASP A 127 -22.80 9.63 4.62
CA ASP A 127 -22.68 11.07 4.82
C ASP A 127 -21.46 11.40 5.69
N VAL A 128 -20.51 12.13 5.12
CA VAL A 128 -19.29 12.59 5.81
C VAL A 128 -19.31 14.09 6.16
N TRP A 129 -20.41 14.78 5.84
CA TRP A 129 -20.52 16.24 5.93
C TRP A 129 -21.37 16.72 7.12
N THR A 130 -22.45 16.02 7.46
CA THR A 130 -23.40 16.48 8.51
C THR A 130 -22.91 16.24 9.94
N ASN A 131 -22.23 15.13 10.21
CA ASN A 131 -21.62 14.81 11.50
C ASN A 131 -20.13 14.51 11.33
N PRO A 132 -19.27 15.53 11.10
CA PRO A 132 -17.83 15.32 11.10
C PRO A 132 -17.41 14.90 12.51
N SER A 133 -17.20 13.60 12.73
CA SER A 133 -16.78 13.09 14.04
C SER A 133 -15.54 13.84 14.55
N THR A 134 -15.49 14.09 15.86
CA THR A 134 -14.32 14.67 16.55
C THR A 134 -13.05 13.83 16.32
N GLU A 135 -13.19 12.51 16.13
CA GLU A 135 -12.08 11.63 15.73
C GLU A 135 -11.42 12.00 14.39
N ASN A 136 -12.20 12.50 13.42
CA ASN A 136 -11.69 12.98 12.13
C ASN A 136 -11.05 14.38 12.22
N GLN A 137 -11.26 15.09 13.33
CA GLN A 137 -10.68 16.41 13.57
C GLN A 137 -9.35 16.34 14.32
N GLU A 138 -9.13 15.32 15.16
CA GLU A 138 -7.97 15.28 16.08
C GLU A 138 -6.89 14.25 15.73
N THR A 139 -7.19 13.21 14.94
CA THR A 139 -6.15 12.27 14.49
C THR A 139 -6.31 11.95 13.01
N GLY A 140 -5.40 12.44 12.16
CA GLY A 140 -5.26 12.02 10.76
C GLY A 140 -4.90 10.53 10.56
N LYS A 141 -5.20 9.68 11.54
CA LYS A 141 -4.88 8.25 11.60
C LYS A 141 -5.94 7.37 10.91
N LYS A 142 -7.21 7.81 10.84
CA LYS A 142 -8.28 7.08 10.16
C LYS A 142 -8.57 7.69 8.79
N GLY A 143 -8.66 6.85 7.76
CA GLY A 143 -8.94 7.32 6.40
C GLY A 143 -10.41 7.73 6.24
N TRP A 144 -10.70 8.45 5.15
CA TRP A 144 -12.06 8.80 4.75
C TRP A 144 -12.19 8.70 3.23
N ARG A 145 -13.43 8.46 2.78
CA ARG A 145 -13.87 8.46 1.39
C ARG A 145 -15.22 9.13 1.28
N ALA A 146 -15.41 9.87 0.19
CA ALA A 146 -16.66 10.58 -0.09
C ALA A 146 -16.97 10.54 -1.58
N LEU A 147 -18.21 10.16 -1.91
CA LEU A 147 -18.70 10.06 -3.28
C LEU A 147 -19.50 11.31 -3.67
N TRP A 148 -19.16 11.85 -4.83
CA TRP A 148 -19.76 13.03 -5.44
C TRP A 148 -20.35 12.66 -6.80
N VAL A 149 -21.25 13.50 -7.30
CA VAL A 149 -21.70 13.50 -8.69
C VAL A 149 -21.57 14.91 -9.24
N ASP A 150 -21.02 15.03 -10.45
CA ASP A 150 -20.96 16.31 -11.16
C ASP A 150 -22.23 16.50 -11.99
N ILE A 151 -23.04 17.48 -11.62
CA ILE A 151 -24.31 17.79 -12.30
C ILE A 151 -24.15 18.84 -13.40
N GLY A 152 -22.94 19.39 -13.60
CA GLY A 152 -22.66 20.47 -14.55
C GLY A 152 -21.83 20.04 -15.76
N GLN A 153 -21.47 18.76 -15.86
CA GLN A 153 -20.58 18.26 -16.90
C GLN A 153 -21.29 17.40 -17.95
N THR A 154 -21.11 17.77 -19.22
CA THR A 154 -21.45 16.94 -20.38
C THR A 154 -20.35 15.91 -20.62
N LEU A 155 -20.73 14.66 -20.87
CA LEU A 155 -19.82 13.53 -21.06
C LEU A 155 -19.66 13.18 -22.53
N ASN A 156 -18.43 12.77 -22.88
CA ASN A 156 -18.05 12.36 -24.23
C ASN A 156 -17.69 10.86 -24.30
N ASP A 157 -18.11 10.07 -23.32
CA ASP A 157 -17.83 8.63 -23.22
C ASP A 157 -19.08 7.78 -22.95
N ASP A 158 -18.89 6.53 -22.55
CA ASP A 158 -19.98 5.56 -22.31
C ASP A 158 -20.78 5.83 -21.03
N ARG A 159 -20.34 6.76 -20.19
CA ARG A 159 -21.01 7.10 -18.92
C ARG A 159 -22.16 8.07 -19.18
N ARG A 160 -23.24 7.90 -18.43
CA ARG A 160 -24.38 8.83 -18.45
C ARG A 160 -24.22 9.94 -17.41
N PHE A 161 -23.65 9.59 -16.25
CA PHE A 161 -23.44 10.48 -15.13
C PHE A 161 -22.01 10.38 -14.61
N LEU A 162 -21.52 11.52 -14.12
CA LEU A 162 -20.13 11.62 -13.71
C LEU A 162 -19.98 11.56 -12.20
N PHE A 163 -19.82 10.34 -11.69
CA PHE A 163 -19.47 10.13 -10.29
C PHE A 163 -17.98 10.43 -10.04
N ARG A 164 -17.66 10.91 -8.85
CA ARG A 164 -16.30 11.31 -8.45
C ARG A 164 -15.99 10.90 -7.01
N LEU A 165 -14.89 10.17 -6.82
CA LEU A 165 -14.41 9.79 -5.50
C LEU A 165 -13.34 10.75 -4.99
N THR A 166 -13.50 11.20 -3.75
CA THR A 166 -12.46 11.88 -2.97
C THR A 166 -12.08 11.03 -1.77
N SER A 167 -10.83 11.10 -1.31
CA SER A 167 -10.34 10.33 -0.18
C SER A 167 -9.22 11.07 0.57
N THR A 168 -8.78 10.54 1.71
CA THR A 168 -7.60 11.11 2.44
C THR A 168 -6.33 11.17 1.59
N ALA A 169 -6.12 10.21 0.68
CA ALA A 169 -4.95 10.21 -0.21
C ALA A 169 -5.14 11.16 -1.42
N HIS A 170 -6.38 11.36 -1.84
CA HIS A 170 -6.75 12.25 -2.95
C HIS A 170 -7.95 13.11 -2.59
N PRO A 171 -7.76 14.15 -1.75
CA PRO A 171 -8.87 14.99 -1.29
C PRO A 171 -9.47 15.84 -2.42
N TRP A 172 -8.70 16.07 -3.48
CA TRP A 172 -9.11 16.73 -4.72
C TRP A 172 -9.69 15.78 -5.79
N GLY A 173 -9.73 14.47 -5.53
CA GLY A 173 -10.22 13.46 -6.47
C GLY A 173 -9.26 13.17 -7.63
N TYR A 174 -9.82 12.75 -8.76
CA TYR A 174 -9.07 12.30 -9.94
C TYR A 174 -9.46 13.10 -11.19
N ARG A 175 -8.68 12.96 -12.25
CA ARG A 175 -8.92 13.59 -13.55
C ARG A 175 -10.06 12.88 -14.28
N ASP A 176 -10.78 13.64 -15.10
CA ASP A 176 -11.73 13.12 -16.07
C ASP A 176 -11.03 12.63 -17.34
N ASP A 177 -10.52 11.39 -17.35
CA ASP A 177 -10.03 10.78 -18.58
C ASP A 177 -10.84 9.55 -19.00
N ALA A 178 -11.84 9.83 -19.83
CA ALA A 178 -12.67 8.88 -20.56
C ALA A 178 -11.91 7.68 -21.20
N ALA A 179 -10.64 7.87 -21.56
CA ALA A 179 -9.84 6.90 -22.31
C ALA A 179 -8.96 5.96 -21.45
N ALA A 180 -8.93 6.14 -20.11
CA ALA A 180 -8.04 5.35 -19.28
C ALA A 180 -8.62 3.95 -18.98
N SER A 181 -8.13 2.94 -19.72
CA SER A 181 -8.47 1.52 -19.52
C SER A 181 -8.07 0.97 -18.14
N GLU A 182 -7.19 1.67 -17.41
CA GLU A 182 -6.60 1.24 -16.13
C GLU A 182 -7.12 2.03 -14.90
N GLY A 183 -8.03 3.00 -15.08
CA GLY A 183 -8.60 3.84 -14.00
C GLY A 183 -8.28 5.34 -14.14
N PRO A 184 -8.97 6.24 -13.40
CA PRO A 184 -8.85 7.67 -13.64
C PRO A 184 -7.45 8.16 -13.29
N SER A 185 -6.84 8.91 -14.19
CA SER A 185 -5.52 9.48 -13.95
C SER A 185 -5.57 10.51 -12.82
N ARG A 186 -4.42 10.78 -12.23
CA ARG A 186 -4.29 11.90 -11.28
C ARG A 186 -4.51 13.25 -11.94
N LEU A 187 -4.96 14.19 -11.13
CA LEU A 187 -4.88 15.61 -11.46
C LEU A 187 -3.43 16.05 -11.73
N SER A 188 -3.30 17.13 -12.50
CA SER A 188 -2.03 17.84 -12.67
C SER A 188 -1.58 18.47 -11.34
N ALA A 189 -0.28 18.77 -11.21
CA ALA A 189 0.26 19.49 -10.04
C ALA A 189 -0.49 20.78 -9.74
N THR A 190 -0.74 21.54 -10.80
CA THR A 190 -1.33 22.87 -10.72
C THR A 190 -2.73 22.76 -10.19
N ALA A 191 -3.53 21.84 -10.74
CA ALA A 191 -4.86 21.52 -10.23
C ALA A 191 -4.84 21.07 -8.76
N MET A 192 -3.93 20.17 -8.36
CA MET A 192 -3.81 19.74 -6.97
C MET A 192 -3.45 20.90 -6.02
N ARG A 193 -2.55 21.81 -6.43
CA ARG A 193 -2.19 23.00 -5.63
C ARG A 193 -3.34 23.99 -5.49
N GLU A 194 -4.07 24.22 -6.58
CA GLU A 194 -5.22 25.13 -6.58
C GLU A 194 -6.35 24.57 -5.72
N ALA A 195 -6.61 23.26 -5.82
CA ALA A 195 -7.50 22.55 -4.90
C ALA A 195 -7.05 22.68 -3.45
N HIS A 196 -5.77 22.43 -3.17
CA HIS A 196 -5.25 22.53 -1.81
C HIS A 196 -5.29 23.96 -1.26
N ARG A 197 -5.05 24.99 -2.10
CA ARG A 197 -5.23 26.40 -1.72
C ARG A 197 -6.68 26.70 -1.38
N ALA A 198 -7.63 26.17 -2.15
CA ALA A 198 -9.06 26.28 -1.84
C ALA A 198 -9.40 25.61 -0.50
N PHE A 199 -8.82 24.43 -0.21
CA PHE A 199 -9.02 23.75 1.07
C PHE A 199 -8.42 24.54 2.25
N LYS A 200 -7.20 25.08 2.11
CA LYS A 200 -6.56 26.00 3.09
C LYS A 200 -7.48 27.19 3.40
N ALA A 201 -8.02 27.83 2.36
CA ALA A 201 -8.92 28.97 2.50
C ALA A 201 -10.23 28.61 3.20
N CYS A 202 -10.81 27.44 2.90
CA CYS A 202 -12.03 27.00 3.56
C CYS A 202 -11.83 26.57 5.01
N LEU A 203 -10.68 26.00 5.36
CA LEU A 203 -10.37 25.70 6.76
C LEU A 203 -9.88 26.93 7.54
N GLY A 204 -9.33 27.93 6.86
CA GLY A 204 -8.65 29.07 7.48
C GLY A 204 -7.29 28.69 8.07
N ASN A 205 -6.61 27.71 7.48
CA ASN A 205 -5.31 27.21 7.95
C ASN A 205 -4.31 27.15 6.80
N ASP A 206 -3.43 28.16 6.72
CA ASP A 206 -2.39 28.25 5.67
C ASP A 206 -1.33 27.15 5.75
N ARG A 207 -1.23 26.46 6.90
CA ARG A 207 -0.28 25.36 7.14
C ARG A 207 -0.90 23.98 6.96
N LEU A 208 -2.16 23.91 6.50
CA LEU A 208 -2.81 22.63 6.21
C LEU A 208 -1.95 21.85 5.19
N LYS A 209 -1.62 20.60 5.52
CA LYS A 209 -0.93 19.69 4.60
C LYS A 209 -1.95 18.84 3.83
N PRO A 210 -1.63 18.35 2.62
CA PRO A 210 -2.58 17.60 1.80
C PRO A 210 -3.24 16.40 2.48
N HIS A 211 -2.48 15.64 3.26
CA HIS A 211 -2.96 14.45 3.98
C HIS A 211 -3.81 14.78 5.22
N GLN A 212 -3.81 16.04 5.66
CA GLN A 212 -4.58 16.53 6.79
C GLN A 212 -5.94 17.09 6.36
N VAL A 213 -6.23 17.11 5.04
CA VAL A 213 -7.49 17.64 4.53
C VAL A 213 -8.65 16.76 5.05
N PRO A 214 -9.57 17.31 5.86
CA PRO A 214 -10.71 16.57 6.36
C PRO A 214 -11.79 16.41 5.27
N ALA A 215 -12.58 15.35 5.38
CA ALA A 215 -13.61 14.99 4.39
C ALA A 215 -14.59 16.12 4.07
N HIS A 216 -14.98 16.92 5.07
CA HIS A 216 -16.02 17.95 4.93
C HIS A 216 -15.58 19.21 4.17
N ILE A 217 -14.28 19.41 3.91
CA ILE A 217 -13.77 20.51 3.06
C ILE A 217 -13.25 20.05 1.71
N ALA A 218 -13.01 18.75 1.56
CA ALA A 218 -12.57 18.16 0.32
C ALA A 218 -13.68 18.21 -0.74
N PHE A 219 -13.32 18.33 -2.01
CA PHE A 219 -14.23 18.23 -3.15
C PHE A 219 -13.44 17.91 -4.42
N PRO A 220 -14.06 17.23 -5.42
CA PRO A 220 -13.36 16.85 -6.64
C PRO A 220 -13.05 18.08 -7.49
N TRP A 221 -11.76 18.34 -7.75
CA TRP A 221 -11.32 19.55 -8.43
C TRP A 221 -11.72 19.59 -9.91
N ASP A 222 -11.67 18.44 -10.60
CA ASP A 222 -12.00 18.40 -12.04
C ASP A 222 -13.51 18.53 -12.32
N ALA A 223 -14.35 18.54 -11.28
CA ALA A 223 -15.79 18.70 -11.42
C ALA A 223 -16.18 20.16 -11.73
N LYS A 224 -17.25 20.34 -12.50
CA LYS A 224 -17.88 21.63 -12.81
C LYS A 224 -18.92 22.03 -11.77
N ALA A 225 -19.78 21.11 -11.34
CA ALA A 225 -20.78 21.36 -10.31
C ALA A 225 -20.92 20.12 -9.39
N PRO A 226 -20.00 19.92 -8.44
CA PRO A 226 -19.99 18.73 -7.59
C PRO A 226 -21.06 18.79 -6.50
N VAL A 227 -21.87 17.73 -6.41
CA VAL A 227 -22.89 17.53 -5.38
C VAL A 227 -22.63 16.21 -4.64
N PRO A 228 -22.69 16.18 -3.29
CA PRO A 228 -22.62 14.93 -2.54
C PRO A 228 -23.72 13.94 -2.91
N VAL A 229 -23.35 12.70 -3.26
CA VAL A 229 -24.34 11.67 -3.59
C VAL A 229 -25.24 11.34 -2.39
N ALA A 230 -24.65 11.27 -1.20
CA ALA A 230 -25.38 11.01 0.04
C ALA A 230 -26.53 11.99 0.28
N PHE A 231 -26.38 13.27 -0.10
CA PHE A 231 -27.45 14.26 0.06
C PHE A 231 -28.63 14.00 -0.86
N ILE A 232 -28.38 13.62 -2.11
CA ILE A 232 -29.44 13.27 -3.08
C ILE A 232 -30.16 12.00 -2.62
N LEU A 233 -29.40 10.97 -2.21
CA LEU A 233 -29.98 9.73 -1.74
C LEU A 233 -30.84 9.95 -0.49
N GLN A 234 -30.35 10.68 0.51
CA GLN A 234 -31.13 11.01 1.71
C GLN A 234 -32.46 11.69 1.37
N VAL A 235 -32.47 12.69 0.47
CA VAL A 235 -33.71 13.35 0.04
C VAL A 235 -34.68 12.38 -0.64
N LEU A 236 -34.18 11.49 -1.50
CA LEU A 236 -35.00 10.47 -2.16
C LEU A 236 -35.52 9.39 -1.19
N LEU A 237 -34.78 9.12 -0.11
CA LEU A 237 -35.20 8.22 0.97
C LEU A 237 -36.30 8.87 1.82
N ASP A 238 -36.11 10.12 2.21
CA ASP A 238 -37.04 10.90 3.06
C ASP A 238 -38.33 11.25 2.31
N SER A 239 -38.30 11.37 0.98
CA SER A 239 -39.45 11.75 0.16
C SER A 239 -39.47 11.02 -1.21
N PRO A 240 -39.80 9.71 -1.25
CA PRO A 240 -39.71 8.91 -2.48
C PRO A 240 -40.59 9.40 -3.63
N GLY A 241 -41.74 9.99 -3.30
CA GLY A 241 -42.72 10.52 -4.26
C GLY A 241 -42.50 12.00 -4.64
N ALA A 242 -41.45 12.65 -4.12
CA ALA A 242 -41.17 14.05 -4.43
C ALA A 242 -40.89 14.23 -5.92
N SER A 243 -41.50 15.26 -6.50
CA SER A 243 -41.19 15.75 -7.84
C SER A 243 -39.72 16.14 -7.93
N VAL A 244 -39.17 16.16 -9.15
CA VAL A 244 -37.77 16.53 -9.36
C VAL A 244 -37.46 17.94 -8.81
N VAL A 245 -38.42 18.86 -8.88
CA VAL A 245 -38.30 20.22 -8.33
C VAL A 245 -38.21 20.21 -6.81
N GLU A 246 -39.05 19.42 -6.13
CA GLU A 246 -38.99 19.27 -4.67
C GLU A 246 -37.68 18.63 -4.22
N VAL A 247 -37.23 17.59 -4.94
CA VAL A 247 -35.92 16.95 -4.69
C VAL A 247 -34.79 17.97 -4.84
N ARG A 248 -34.78 18.76 -5.93
CA ARG A 248 -33.79 19.81 -6.16
C ARG A 248 -33.72 20.80 -5.00
N ASN A 249 -34.88 21.30 -4.57
CA ASN A 249 -34.97 22.27 -3.47
C ASN A 249 -34.49 21.67 -2.14
N ALA A 250 -34.86 20.42 -1.85
CA ALA A 250 -34.40 19.74 -0.63
C ALA A 250 -32.89 19.41 -0.66
N VAL A 251 -32.34 19.06 -1.82
CA VAL A 251 -30.89 18.89 -2.00
C VAL A 251 -30.16 20.20 -1.78
N TRP A 252 -30.68 21.32 -2.31
CA TRP A 252 -30.14 22.65 -2.05
C TRP A 252 -30.07 22.98 -0.56
N GLU A 253 -31.10 22.65 0.20
CA GLU A 253 -31.15 22.88 1.65
C GLU A 253 -30.06 22.11 2.44
N LYS A 254 -29.56 20.99 1.89
CA LYS A 254 -28.38 20.29 2.43
C LYS A 254 -27.07 20.87 1.88
N VAL A 255 -27.01 21.17 0.58
CA VAL A 255 -25.80 21.70 -0.08
C VAL A 255 -25.36 23.05 0.51
N LYS A 256 -26.29 23.90 0.94
CA LYS A 256 -25.96 25.20 1.57
C LYS A 256 -25.11 25.08 2.84
N SER A 257 -25.13 23.92 3.52
CA SER A 257 -24.28 23.68 4.70
C SER A 257 -22.88 23.16 4.37
N LEU A 258 -22.58 22.86 3.10
CA LEU A 258 -21.25 22.45 2.70
C LEU A 258 -20.24 23.56 2.98
N ARG A 259 -19.09 23.18 3.55
CA ARG A 259 -18.08 24.17 3.92
C ARG A 259 -17.72 25.03 2.72
N ALA A 260 -17.44 24.41 1.57
CA ALA A 260 -17.11 25.08 0.31
C ALA A 260 -18.14 26.14 -0.13
N VAL A 261 -19.44 25.93 0.13
CA VAL A 261 -20.50 26.91 -0.16
C VAL A 261 -20.49 28.03 0.88
N THR A 262 -20.32 27.71 2.17
CA THR A 262 -20.26 28.74 3.24
C THR A 262 -19.00 29.62 3.17
N CYS A 263 -17.87 29.10 2.68
CA CYS A 263 -16.62 29.84 2.46
C CYS A 263 -16.47 30.36 1.02
N ILE A 264 -17.53 30.38 0.19
CA ILE A 264 -17.41 30.63 -1.26
C ILE A 264 -16.70 31.94 -1.62
N ASN A 265 -16.83 32.97 -0.78
CA ASN A 265 -16.17 34.27 -0.99
C ASN A 265 -14.65 34.23 -0.70
N ASN A 266 -14.17 33.23 0.04
CA ASN A 266 -12.75 33.03 0.35
C ASN A 266 -12.07 32.09 -0.66
N LEU A 267 -12.84 31.47 -1.56
CA LEU A 267 -12.32 30.55 -2.57
C LEU A 267 -11.64 31.29 -3.71
N SER A 268 -10.72 30.60 -4.40
CA SER A 268 -10.19 31.07 -5.69
C SER A 268 -11.31 31.17 -6.72
N GLU A 269 -11.11 31.96 -7.77
CA GLU A 269 -12.11 32.15 -8.82
C GLU A 269 -12.58 30.83 -9.45
N GLU A 270 -11.66 29.91 -9.73
CA GLU A 270 -11.99 28.60 -10.29
C GLU A 270 -12.82 27.74 -9.32
N ALA A 271 -12.42 27.67 -8.05
CA ALA A 271 -13.16 26.91 -7.03
C ALA A 271 -14.55 27.53 -6.78
N ARG A 272 -14.62 28.86 -6.74
CA ARG A 272 -15.85 29.64 -6.60
C ARG A 272 -16.82 29.37 -7.74
N ARG A 273 -16.36 29.41 -9.00
CA ARG A 273 -17.19 29.11 -10.19
C ARG A 273 -17.88 27.74 -10.09
N LYS A 274 -17.23 26.73 -9.49
CA LYS A 274 -17.82 25.39 -9.32
C LYS A 274 -19.05 25.44 -8.44
N PHE A 275 -18.94 26.09 -7.28
CA PHE A 275 -20.05 26.19 -6.34
C PHE A 275 -21.09 27.25 -6.75
N GLU A 276 -20.71 28.29 -7.50
CA GLU A 276 -21.67 29.17 -8.18
C GLU A 276 -22.51 28.38 -9.20
N SER A 277 -21.90 27.47 -9.94
CA SER A 277 -22.62 26.57 -10.86
C SER A 277 -23.59 25.65 -10.10
N VAL A 278 -23.16 25.08 -8.96
CA VAL A 278 -24.06 24.30 -8.08
C VAL A 278 -25.23 25.15 -7.59
N ILE A 279 -24.97 26.39 -7.15
CA ILE A 279 -25.99 27.32 -6.68
C ILE A 279 -26.99 27.61 -7.81
N MET A 280 -26.53 27.94 -9.01
CA MET A 280 -27.40 28.21 -10.16
C MET A 280 -28.27 27.01 -10.50
N LEU A 281 -27.67 25.83 -10.66
CA LEU A 281 -28.39 24.61 -11.06
C LEU A 281 -29.42 24.14 -10.01
N LEU A 282 -29.20 24.43 -8.73
CA LEU A 282 -30.10 23.99 -7.66
C LEU A 282 -31.11 25.06 -7.18
N GLN A 283 -30.78 26.35 -7.27
CA GLN A 283 -31.67 27.44 -6.84
C GLN A 283 -32.62 27.97 -7.92
N GLU A 284 -32.29 27.85 -9.21
CA GLU A 284 -33.08 28.49 -10.27
C GLU A 284 -34.52 27.97 -10.34
N SER A 285 -35.49 28.89 -10.35
CA SER A 285 -36.92 28.61 -10.50
C SER A 285 -37.35 28.26 -11.94
N GLY A 286 -36.40 28.07 -12.86
CA GLY A 286 -36.63 27.70 -14.26
C GLY A 286 -36.93 26.20 -14.45
N GLU A 287 -37.06 25.78 -15.73
CA GLU A 287 -37.17 24.36 -16.09
C GLU A 287 -35.97 23.58 -15.53
N VAL A 288 -36.25 22.41 -14.96
CA VAL A 288 -35.19 21.55 -14.42
C VAL A 288 -34.34 21.06 -15.59
N ASP A 289 -33.02 21.21 -15.49
CA ASP A 289 -32.08 20.64 -16.45
C ASP A 289 -32.37 19.13 -16.65
N ASP A 290 -32.50 18.71 -17.91
CA ASP A 290 -32.70 17.33 -18.32
C ASP A 290 -31.68 16.38 -17.67
N VAL A 291 -30.44 16.83 -17.43
CA VAL A 291 -29.39 16.05 -16.79
C VAL A 291 -29.71 15.77 -15.33
N PHE A 292 -30.09 16.79 -14.56
CA PHE A 292 -30.45 16.62 -13.15
C PHE A 292 -31.74 15.80 -13.01
N ALA A 293 -32.73 16.04 -13.87
CA ALA A 293 -33.95 15.24 -13.90
C ALA A 293 -33.67 13.77 -14.23
N ALA A 294 -32.83 13.50 -15.23
CA ALA A 294 -32.40 12.14 -15.57
C ALA A 294 -31.65 11.46 -14.41
N LEU A 295 -30.76 12.18 -13.73
CA LEU A 295 -30.02 11.66 -12.57
C LEU A 295 -30.96 11.32 -11.41
N VAL A 296 -31.86 12.23 -11.06
CA VAL A 296 -32.83 12.04 -9.98
C VAL A 296 -33.77 10.88 -10.28
N ASN A 297 -34.30 10.81 -11.50
CA ASN A 297 -35.16 9.71 -11.92
C ASN A 297 -34.39 8.40 -11.94
N GLY A 298 -33.17 8.39 -12.49
CA GLY A 298 -32.31 7.21 -12.55
C GLY A 298 -31.92 6.66 -11.17
N LEU A 299 -31.54 7.54 -10.24
CA LEU A 299 -31.27 7.14 -8.85
C LEU A 299 -32.53 6.71 -8.11
N ARG A 300 -33.67 7.37 -8.33
CA ARG A 300 -34.97 6.99 -7.75
C ARG A 300 -35.37 5.59 -8.23
N ASP A 301 -35.29 5.36 -9.54
CA ASP A 301 -35.60 4.08 -10.17
C ASP A 301 -34.62 3.00 -9.69
N GLY A 302 -33.33 3.30 -9.61
CA GLY A 302 -32.33 2.41 -9.02
C GLY A 302 -32.65 2.03 -7.56
N LEU A 303 -33.03 2.99 -6.72
CA LEU A 303 -33.43 2.74 -5.34
C LEU A 303 -34.74 1.95 -5.21
N ALA A 304 -35.66 2.10 -6.16
CA ALA A 304 -36.99 1.49 -6.12
C ALA A 304 -37.07 0.12 -6.81
N THR A 305 -36.25 -0.11 -7.84
CA THR A 305 -36.40 -1.25 -8.77
C THR A 305 -35.16 -2.12 -8.86
N LEU A 306 -33.97 -1.60 -8.53
CA LEU A 306 -32.74 -2.37 -8.67
C LEU A 306 -32.62 -3.37 -7.52
N GLU A 307 -32.83 -4.62 -7.88
CA GLU A 307 -32.83 -5.75 -6.98
C GLU A 307 -31.69 -6.70 -7.36
N LEU A 308 -30.80 -6.97 -6.41
CA LEU A 308 -29.69 -7.88 -6.63
C LEU A 308 -30.10 -9.27 -6.18
N PRO A 309 -30.08 -10.28 -7.09
CA PRO A 309 -30.27 -11.65 -6.68
C PRO A 309 -29.05 -12.08 -5.85
N ALA A 310 -29.34 -12.74 -4.74
CA ALA A 310 -28.37 -13.25 -3.80
C ALA A 310 -28.65 -14.73 -3.53
N PRO A 311 -28.16 -15.65 -4.39
CA PRO A 311 -28.30 -17.08 -4.17
C PRO A 311 -27.73 -17.46 -2.81
N VAL A 312 -28.52 -18.19 -2.03
CA VAL A 312 -28.14 -18.70 -0.73
C VAL A 312 -27.59 -20.10 -0.90
N LEU A 313 -26.29 -20.24 -0.70
CA LEU A 313 -25.65 -21.54 -0.64
C LEU A 313 -25.94 -22.19 0.71
N HIS A 314 -26.63 -23.33 0.65
CA HIS A 314 -26.67 -24.30 1.74
C HIS A 314 -25.49 -25.23 1.57
N ILE A 315 -24.30 -24.73 1.94
CA ILE A 315 -23.13 -25.59 2.06
C ILE A 315 -23.40 -26.47 3.28
N GLN A 316 -24.03 -27.63 3.09
CA GLN A 316 -23.91 -28.73 4.04
C GLN A 316 -22.41 -28.91 4.22
N SER A 317 -21.90 -28.79 5.45
CA SER A 317 -20.49 -28.98 5.68
C SER A 317 -20.10 -30.41 5.28
N THR A 318 -19.74 -30.62 4.03
CA THR A 318 -18.92 -31.76 3.60
C THR A 318 -17.53 -31.70 4.24
N TYR A 319 -17.26 -30.65 5.01
CA TYR A 319 -16.41 -30.70 6.19
C TYR A 319 -16.99 -31.67 7.24
N CYS A 320 -16.99 -32.96 6.91
CA CYS A 320 -17.12 -34.03 7.90
C CYS A 320 -15.91 -33.90 8.84
N PRO A 321 -16.11 -33.68 10.14
CA PRO A 321 -15.02 -33.70 11.13
C PRO A 321 -14.24 -35.03 11.09
N GLU A 322 -14.89 -36.10 10.61
CA GLU A 322 -14.32 -37.44 10.44
C GLU A 322 -13.31 -37.55 9.28
N GLN A 323 -13.20 -36.56 8.37
CA GLN A 323 -12.17 -36.52 7.32
C GLN A 323 -10.91 -35.72 7.72
N ARG A 324 -10.81 -35.25 8.96
CA ARG A 324 -9.62 -34.54 9.47
C ARG A 324 -8.34 -35.42 9.44
N SER A 325 -8.51 -36.73 9.50
CA SER A 325 -7.43 -37.73 9.52
C SER A 325 -6.90 -38.14 8.14
N ALA A 326 -7.37 -37.51 7.04
CA ALA A 326 -6.96 -37.85 5.66
C ALA A 326 -6.55 -36.63 4.82
N VAL A 327 -6.14 -35.52 5.43
CA VAL A 327 -5.59 -34.37 4.67
C VAL A 327 -4.22 -34.76 4.14
N ARG A 328 -4.11 -35.02 2.83
CA ARG A 328 -2.83 -35.31 2.20
C ARG A 328 -2.08 -34.02 1.88
N GLU A 329 -0.85 -33.89 2.37
CA GLU A 329 0.01 -32.70 2.19
C GLU A 329 0.48 -32.49 0.75
N ASP A 330 0.42 -33.53 -0.09
CA ASP A 330 0.88 -33.53 -1.48
C ASP A 330 -0.15 -32.93 -2.46
N ILE A 331 -1.35 -32.60 -1.98
CA ILE A 331 -2.37 -31.94 -2.80
C ILE A 331 -1.89 -30.53 -3.15
N LYS A 332 -1.66 -30.29 -4.44
CA LYS A 332 -1.45 -28.93 -4.96
C LYS A 332 -2.63 -28.04 -4.59
N ASP A 333 -2.39 -26.78 -4.22
CA ASP A 333 -3.45 -25.82 -3.84
C ASP A 333 -4.60 -25.79 -4.85
N GLU A 334 -4.30 -25.86 -6.14
CA GLU A 334 -5.25 -25.92 -7.26
C GLU A 334 -6.29 -27.06 -7.17
N ASN A 335 -6.00 -28.11 -6.40
CA ASN A 335 -6.85 -29.27 -6.17
C ASN A 335 -7.48 -29.29 -4.76
N ASP A 336 -7.18 -28.32 -3.88
CA ASP A 336 -7.82 -28.20 -2.58
C ASP A 336 -9.26 -27.66 -2.73
N SER A 337 -10.19 -28.23 -1.98
CA SER A 337 -11.62 -27.89 -2.06
C SER A 337 -11.95 -26.48 -1.58
N ALA A 338 -11.25 -25.98 -0.56
CA ALA A 338 -11.42 -24.61 -0.07
C ALA A 338 -10.78 -23.62 -1.04
N TYR A 339 -9.56 -23.91 -1.55
CA TYR A 339 -8.95 -23.10 -2.61
C TYR A 339 -9.86 -23.01 -3.84
N ASN A 340 -10.37 -24.14 -4.33
CA ASN A 340 -11.29 -24.17 -5.46
C ASN A 340 -12.58 -23.42 -5.19
N LEU A 341 -13.15 -23.53 -3.99
CA LEU A 341 -14.35 -22.76 -3.63
C LEU A 341 -14.06 -21.26 -3.72
N PHE A 342 -13.00 -20.77 -3.09
CA PHE A 342 -12.68 -19.35 -3.08
C PHE A 342 -12.19 -18.82 -4.43
N ALA A 343 -11.40 -19.61 -5.16
CA ALA A 343 -10.96 -19.28 -6.51
C ALA A 343 -12.15 -19.21 -7.48
N ARG A 344 -13.08 -20.18 -7.42
CA ARG A 344 -14.28 -20.22 -8.30
C ARG A 344 -15.35 -19.21 -7.92
N ILE A 345 -15.44 -18.82 -6.66
CA ILE A 345 -16.37 -17.77 -6.21
C ILE A 345 -15.82 -16.39 -6.63
N ASN A 346 -14.49 -16.19 -6.58
CA ASN A 346 -13.85 -14.91 -6.90
C ASN A 346 -13.28 -14.81 -8.34
N THR A 347 -13.66 -15.70 -9.27
CA THR A 347 -13.11 -15.74 -10.65
C THR A 347 -13.39 -14.49 -11.47
N ALA A 348 -14.52 -13.81 -11.22
CA ALA A 348 -14.87 -12.54 -11.88
C ALA A 348 -14.38 -11.31 -11.11
N GLY A 349 -13.80 -11.52 -9.92
CA GLY A 349 -13.25 -10.48 -9.05
C GLY A 349 -11.72 -10.50 -9.05
N THR A 350 -11.11 -9.89 -8.04
CA THR A 350 -9.67 -10.07 -7.81
C THR A 350 -9.47 -11.35 -6.99
N THR A 351 -8.52 -12.17 -7.39
CA THR A 351 -8.21 -13.43 -6.74
C THR A 351 -7.56 -13.22 -5.36
N LEU A 352 -7.88 -14.09 -4.41
CA LEU A 352 -7.21 -14.15 -3.10
C LEU A 352 -5.84 -14.81 -3.26
N THR A 353 -4.83 -14.24 -2.60
CA THR A 353 -3.51 -14.84 -2.47
C THR A 353 -3.53 -16.02 -1.49
N ARG A 354 -2.52 -16.90 -1.58
CA ARG A 354 -2.35 -18.04 -0.65
C ARG A 354 -2.31 -17.58 0.81
N GLU A 355 -1.61 -16.48 1.10
CA GLU A 355 -1.51 -15.92 2.44
C GLU A 355 -2.86 -15.42 2.95
N GLU A 356 -3.65 -14.76 2.11
CA GLU A 356 -4.99 -14.32 2.48
C GLU A 356 -5.92 -15.50 2.78
N ILE A 357 -5.81 -16.59 2.04
CA ILE A 357 -6.59 -17.82 2.30
C ILE A 357 -6.13 -18.49 3.60
N ASN A 358 -4.83 -18.62 3.84
CA ASN A 358 -4.31 -19.19 5.10
C ASN A 358 -4.69 -18.33 6.31
N TYR A 359 -4.54 -17.01 6.22
CA TYR A 359 -4.93 -16.09 7.29
C TYR A 359 -6.43 -16.17 7.58
N SER A 360 -7.22 -16.33 6.53
CA SER A 360 -8.65 -16.54 6.63
C SER A 360 -9.02 -17.86 7.33
N LEU A 361 -8.30 -18.95 7.04
CA LEU A 361 -8.44 -20.21 7.77
C LEU A 361 -8.03 -20.05 9.24
N LEU A 362 -6.99 -19.26 9.53
CA LEU A 362 -6.57 -18.96 10.91
C LEU A 362 -7.69 -18.24 11.69
N LYS A 363 -8.33 -17.23 11.08
CA LYS A 363 -9.48 -16.53 11.67
C LYS A 363 -10.67 -17.45 11.98
N SER A 364 -10.76 -18.61 11.32
CA SER A 364 -11.85 -19.56 11.56
C SER A 364 -11.68 -20.36 12.86
N ILE A 365 -10.46 -20.46 13.38
CA ILE A 365 -10.12 -21.18 14.61
C ILE A 365 -9.68 -20.25 15.75
N TRP A 366 -9.28 -19.02 15.44
CA TRP A 366 -8.84 -18.01 16.40
C TRP A 366 -9.81 -16.82 16.42
N ASN A 367 -10.62 -16.74 17.49
CA ASN A 367 -11.50 -15.60 17.75
C ASN A 367 -10.68 -14.35 18.07
N GLY A 368 -10.95 -13.23 17.39
CA GLY A 368 -10.21 -11.97 17.58
C GLY A 368 -8.84 -11.91 16.89
N ALA A 369 -8.52 -12.86 15.99
CA ALA A 369 -7.28 -12.84 15.21
C ALA A 369 -7.08 -11.53 14.44
N SER A 370 -8.14 -11.02 13.81
CA SER A 370 -8.09 -9.74 13.08
C SER A 370 -7.77 -8.59 14.02
N ASP A 371 -8.55 -8.42 15.10
CA ASP A 371 -8.34 -7.31 16.02
C ASP A 371 -6.95 -7.35 16.66
N THR A 372 -6.43 -8.55 16.96
CA THR A 372 -5.08 -8.70 17.52
C THR A 372 -4.00 -8.28 16.52
N ILE A 373 -4.07 -8.79 15.29
CA ILE A 373 -3.10 -8.46 14.24
C ILE A 373 -3.20 -7.00 13.81
N ASP A 374 -4.42 -6.49 13.64
CA ASP A 374 -4.69 -5.12 13.21
C ASP A 374 -4.24 -4.13 14.30
N LYS A 375 -4.42 -4.44 15.59
CA LYS A 375 -3.91 -3.63 16.70
C LYS A 375 -2.39 -3.53 16.67
N VAL A 376 -1.70 -4.66 16.47
CA VAL A 376 -0.23 -4.68 16.41
C VAL A 376 0.28 -3.90 15.21
N LEU A 377 -0.36 -4.02 14.05
CA LEU A 377 0.02 -3.31 12.84
C LEU A 377 -0.32 -1.81 12.88
N ALA A 378 -1.36 -1.42 13.63
CA ALA A 378 -1.70 -0.01 13.84
C ALA A 378 -0.56 0.76 14.53
N ASP A 379 0.15 0.10 15.45
CA ASP A 379 1.32 0.66 16.14
C ASP A 379 2.62 0.43 15.35
N HIS A 380 2.66 -0.55 14.45
CA HIS A 380 3.87 -0.99 13.74
C HIS A 380 3.60 -1.22 12.24
N GLN A 381 3.79 -0.18 11.44
CA GLN A 381 3.51 -0.16 9.99
C GLN A 381 4.55 -0.94 9.15
N ILE A 382 4.84 -2.18 9.55
CA ILE A 382 5.83 -3.03 8.90
C ILE A 382 5.26 -3.82 7.73
N THR A 383 4.04 -4.36 7.78
CA THR A 383 3.52 -5.25 6.72
C THR A 383 1.99 -5.33 6.74
N TYR A 384 1.39 -6.12 5.84
CA TYR A 384 -0.06 -6.32 5.80
C TYR A 384 -0.51 -7.55 6.63
N PRO A 385 -1.76 -7.61 7.11
CA PRO A 385 -2.23 -8.62 8.07
C PRO A 385 -1.95 -10.08 7.69
N ALA A 386 -2.23 -10.45 6.44
CA ALA A 386 -2.05 -11.83 5.97
C ALA A 386 -0.56 -12.25 5.96
N ARG A 387 0.36 -11.33 5.58
CA ARG A 387 1.80 -11.57 5.63
C ARG A 387 2.28 -11.78 7.06
N LEU A 388 1.81 -10.94 7.99
CA LEU A 388 2.19 -11.07 9.40
C LEU A 388 1.71 -12.40 9.97
N ALA A 389 0.45 -12.78 9.73
CA ALA A 389 -0.09 -14.06 10.16
C ALA A 389 0.70 -15.26 9.61
N SER A 390 1.08 -15.19 8.32
CA SER A 390 1.92 -16.19 7.65
C SER A 390 3.29 -16.32 8.33
N LEU A 391 3.99 -15.20 8.55
CA LEU A 391 5.30 -15.18 9.21
C LEU A 391 5.26 -15.72 10.64
N LEU A 392 4.29 -15.30 11.46
CA LEU A 392 4.15 -15.73 12.84
C LEU A 392 3.82 -17.22 12.94
N THR A 393 2.93 -17.72 12.08
CA THR A 393 2.61 -19.16 11.99
C THR A 393 3.87 -19.96 11.65
N ARG A 394 4.62 -19.52 10.64
CA ARG A 394 5.86 -20.20 10.23
C ARG A 394 6.92 -20.17 11.33
N LEU A 395 6.99 -19.10 12.11
CA LEU A 395 7.90 -18.98 13.23
C LEU A 395 7.58 -20.00 14.33
N VAL A 396 6.31 -20.09 14.76
CA VAL A 396 5.85 -21.10 15.74
C VAL A 396 6.17 -22.51 15.26
N LEU A 397 5.87 -22.83 14.00
CA LEU A 397 6.15 -24.15 13.43
C LEU A 397 7.64 -24.46 13.22
N THR A 398 8.49 -23.43 13.22
CA THR A 398 9.96 -23.60 13.18
C THR A 398 10.50 -23.93 14.57
N GLU A 399 9.88 -23.41 15.64
CA GLU A 399 10.22 -23.73 17.03
C GLU A 399 9.78 -25.15 17.43
N HIS A 400 8.81 -25.73 16.72
CA HIS A 400 8.29 -27.09 16.92
C HIS A 400 8.59 -28.00 15.72
N PRO A 401 9.83 -28.52 15.60
CA PRO A 401 10.18 -29.43 14.51
C PRO A 401 9.36 -30.73 14.59
N GLU A 402 9.05 -31.30 13.44
CA GLU A 402 8.39 -32.62 13.35
C GLU A 402 9.27 -33.69 14.00
N LYS A 403 8.63 -34.64 14.70
CA LYS A 403 9.32 -35.84 15.22
C LYS A 403 10.06 -36.52 14.06
N ASP A 404 11.32 -36.87 14.30
CA ASP A 404 12.21 -37.58 13.38
C ASP A 404 12.72 -36.79 12.15
N LYS A 405 12.54 -35.46 12.11
CA LYS A 405 13.19 -34.59 11.10
C LYS A 405 14.18 -33.62 11.74
N GLU A 406 15.26 -33.32 11.01
CA GLU A 406 16.20 -32.28 11.42
C GLU A 406 15.50 -30.91 11.52
N PRO A 407 15.83 -30.09 12.53
CA PRO A 407 15.33 -28.73 12.64
C PRO A 407 15.60 -27.95 11.37
N SER A 408 14.56 -27.34 10.80
CA SER A 408 14.66 -26.53 9.59
C SER A 408 13.67 -25.37 9.67
N VAL A 409 14.05 -24.25 9.06
CA VAL A 409 13.17 -23.10 8.95
C VAL A 409 12.01 -23.45 8.04
N ARG A 410 10.78 -23.20 8.50
CA ARG A 410 9.56 -23.56 7.76
C ARG A 410 9.35 -22.67 6.55
N ASN A 411 9.25 -23.28 5.37
CA ASN A 411 8.85 -22.63 4.13
C ASN A 411 7.38 -22.14 4.19
N ALA A 412 6.99 -21.30 3.23
CA ALA A 412 5.59 -20.91 3.05
C ALA A 412 4.69 -22.14 2.88
N LEU A 413 3.60 -22.20 3.67
CA LEU A 413 2.70 -23.34 3.72
C LEU A 413 1.66 -23.29 2.60
N SER A 414 1.49 -24.41 1.89
CA SER A 414 0.32 -24.63 1.06
C SER A 414 -0.97 -24.62 1.90
N ILE A 415 -2.12 -24.45 1.27
CA ILE A 415 -3.41 -24.44 1.96
C ILE A 415 -3.67 -25.80 2.61
N ALA A 416 -3.31 -26.89 1.92
CA ALA A 416 -3.42 -28.25 2.46
C ALA A 416 -2.52 -28.45 3.69
N GLN A 417 -1.28 -27.99 3.63
CA GLN A 417 -0.34 -28.04 4.76
C GLN A 417 -0.85 -27.22 5.96
N PHE A 418 -1.34 -26.01 5.71
CA PHE A 418 -1.89 -25.15 6.76
C PHE A 418 -3.11 -25.78 7.44
N ARG A 419 -4.03 -26.37 6.66
CA ARG A 419 -5.20 -27.09 7.21
C ARG A 419 -4.79 -28.28 8.07
N LYS A 420 -3.74 -29.01 7.68
CA LYS A 420 -3.22 -30.11 8.48
C LYS A 420 -2.64 -29.63 9.80
N VAL A 421 -1.85 -28.56 9.81
CA VAL A 421 -1.35 -27.92 11.05
C VAL A 421 -2.50 -27.62 12.01
N ILE A 422 -3.58 -27.01 11.51
CA ILE A 422 -4.78 -26.74 12.31
C ILE A 422 -5.40 -28.03 12.86
N ALA A 423 -5.56 -29.04 12.00
CA ALA A 423 -6.23 -30.30 12.35
C ALA A 423 -5.45 -31.13 13.38
N ASP A 424 -4.12 -31.19 13.26
CA ASP A 424 -3.25 -31.94 14.16
C ASP A 424 -3.31 -31.34 15.57
N ASN A 425 -3.26 -30.00 15.69
CA ASN A 425 -3.32 -29.30 16.98
C ASN A 425 -4.73 -29.31 17.61
N ASP A 426 -5.80 -29.38 16.81
CA ASP A 426 -7.18 -29.57 17.30
C ASP A 426 -7.41 -30.94 17.97
N SER A 427 -6.60 -31.95 17.62
CA SER A 427 -6.80 -33.34 18.02
C SER A 427 -6.12 -33.70 19.35
N GLU A 428 -5.05 -32.99 19.72
CA GLU A 428 -4.34 -33.19 21.00
C GLU A 428 -5.15 -32.65 22.19
N ASP A 429 -5.85 -31.52 22.03
CA ASP A 429 -6.65 -30.89 23.10
C ASP A 429 -7.86 -31.75 23.55
N LYS A 430 -8.39 -32.60 22.66
CA LYS A 430 -9.55 -33.47 22.97
C LYS A 430 -9.22 -34.69 23.82
N LYS A 431 -7.94 -35.04 24.01
CA LYS A 431 -7.53 -36.17 24.86
C LYS A 431 -7.33 -35.79 26.34
N GLY A 432 -7.42 -34.50 26.69
CA GLY A 432 -7.03 -33.98 28.01
C GLY A 432 -8.14 -33.60 29.00
N ASN A 433 -9.41 -33.46 28.60
CA ASN A 433 -10.44 -32.92 29.50
C ASN A 433 -11.85 -33.50 29.22
N GLU A 434 -12.20 -34.58 29.91
CA GLU A 434 -13.60 -35.08 29.99
C GLU A 434 -14.40 -34.43 31.15
N SER A 435 -13.79 -33.54 31.96
CA SER A 435 -14.35 -33.15 33.26
C SER A 435 -14.89 -31.72 33.39
N ASN A 436 -14.88 -30.87 32.35
CA ASN A 436 -15.54 -29.55 32.41
C ASN A 436 -15.95 -29.01 31.01
N PRO A 437 -17.24 -29.01 30.63
CA PRO A 437 -17.67 -28.61 29.29
C PRO A 437 -17.76 -27.10 29.02
N THR A 438 -17.48 -26.25 30.01
CA THR A 438 -17.79 -24.80 29.99
C THR A 438 -16.58 -23.86 29.93
N ALA A 439 -15.34 -24.37 29.96
CA ALA A 439 -14.15 -23.56 29.71
C ALA A 439 -13.73 -23.70 28.24
N GLN A 440 -13.75 -22.60 27.48
CA GLN A 440 -13.17 -22.53 26.14
C GLN A 440 -11.65 -22.71 26.24
N THR A 441 -11.14 -23.92 26.02
CA THR A 441 -9.71 -24.11 25.72
C THR A 441 -9.51 -23.79 24.25
N GLU A 442 -8.93 -22.63 23.98
CA GLU A 442 -8.48 -22.23 22.64
C GLU A 442 -7.35 -23.16 22.16
N ASN A 443 -7.25 -23.38 20.84
CA ASN A 443 -6.30 -24.33 20.25
C ASN A 443 -4.86 -23.95 20.64
N LYS A 444 -4.08 -24.89 21.16
CA LYS A 444 -2.68 -24.66 21.61
C LYS A 444 -1.82 -23.91 20.59
N PHE A 445 -1.93 -24.22 19.30
CA PHE A 445 -1.20 -23.53 18.24
C PHE A 445 -1.58 -22.04 18.16
N THR A 446 -2.86 -21.70 18.36
CA THR A 446 -3.32 -20.31 18.36
C THR A 446 -2.83 -19.55 19.60
N GLU A 447 -2.70 -20.23 20.75
CA GLU A 447 -2.10 -19.63 21.96
C GLU A 447 -0.62 -19.32 21.76
N GLU A 448 0.15 -20.21 21.14
CA GLU A 448 1.57 -19.96 20.83
C GLU A 448 1.74 -18.74 19.90
N VAL A 449 0.88 -18.58 18.89
CA VAL A 449 0.86 -17.40 18.02
C VAL A 449 0.53 -16.13 18.81
N LYS A 450 -0.45 -16.17 19.73
CA LYS A 450 -0.79 -15.04 20.61
C LYS A 450 0.34 -14.69 21.56
N GLU A 451 0.96 -15.69 22.19
CA GLU A 451 2.11 -15.50 23.08
C GLU A 451 3.26 -14.81 22.34
N LEU A 452 3.52 -15.24 21.11
CA LEU A 452 4.54 -14.64 20.25
C LEU A 452 4.22 -13.15 19.98
N ILE A 453 2.97 -12.81 19.68
CA ILE A 453 2.53 -11.42 19.52
C ILE A 453 2.67 -10.62 20.82
N ASN A 454 2.15 -11.16 21.93
CA ASN A 454 2.20 -10.53 23.26
C ASN A 454 3.64 -10.38 23.77
N SER A 455 4.57 -11.17 23.23
CA SER A 455 5.99 -11.01 23.48
C SER A 455 6.56 -9.71 22.88
N GLY A 456 5.81 -8.96 22.07
CA GLY A 456 6.29 -7.74 21.45
C GLY A 456 7.28 -7.99 20.30
N ILE A 457 7.35 -9.22 19.76
CA ILE A 457 8.28 -9.57 18.67
C ILE A 457 8.13 -8.66 17.46
N VAL A 458 6.90 -8.20 17.19
CA VAL A 458 6.59 -7.30 16.07
C VAL A 458 7.12 -5.88 16.36
N ALA A 459 6.99 -5.42 17.59
CA ALA A 459 7.58 -4.15 18.03
C ALA A 459 9.11 -4.21 17.94
N HIS A 460 9.71 -5.35 18.27
CA HIS A 460 11.17 -5.58 18.17
C HIS A 460 11.65 -5.55 16.70
N LEU A 461 10.91 -6.19 15.79
CA LEU A 461 11.19 -6.10 14.36
C LEU A 461 11.05 -4.66 13.85
N TRP A 462 10.01 -3.94 14.28
CA TRP A 462 9.87 -2.53 13.98
C TRP A 462 11.04 -1.71 14.52
N ARG A 463 11.49 -2.00 15.74
CA ARG A 463 12.67 -1.36 16.36
C ARG A 463 13.94 -1.51 15.56
N LEU A 464 14.17 -2.74 15.11
CA LEU A 464 15.33 -3.07 14.31
C LEU A 464 15.32 -2.31 12.97
N LEU A 465 14.17 -2.25 12.30
CA LEU A 465 14.09 -1.75 10.93
C LEU A 465 13.81 -0.24 10.85
N ALA A 466 12.94 0.32 11.68
CA ALA A 466 12.34 1.64 11.45
C ALA A 466 12.02 2.49 12.70
N GLU A 467 12.11 1.96 13.93
CA GLU A 467 11.78 2.76 15.13
C GLU A 467 12.83 3.85 15.39
N GLU A 468 12.31 5.02 15.76
CA GLU A 468 13.01 6.28 16.06
C GLU A 468 13.77 6.92 14.90
N ALA A 469 13.67 8.25 14.84
CA ALA A 469 14.44 9.12 13.94
C ALA A 469 15.91 9.20 14.39
N SER A 470 16.57 8.05 14.49
CA SER A 470 18.02 7.99 14.60
C SER A 470 18.63 8.39 13.26
N GLU A 471 19.93 8.66 13.25
CA GLU A 471 20.66 9.01 12.04
C GLU A 471 20.72 7.85 11.02
N TRP A 472 20.32 6.63 11.37
CA TRP A 472 20.66 5.42 10.63
C TRP A 472 19.46 4.50 10.33
N THR A 473 18.27 4.78 10.86
CA THR A 473 17.08 3.94 10.68
C THR A 473 16.55 3.97 9.25
N LEU A 474 15.88 2.90 8.83
CA LEU A 474 15.22 2.89 7.53
C LEU A 474 13.93 3.73 7.60
N PRO A 475 13.61 4.50 6.56
CA PRO A 475 12.27 5.03 6.39
C PRO A 475 11.23 3.91 6.45
N PRO A 476 10.05 4.13 7.06
CA PRO A 476 8.99 3.12 7.16
C PRO A 476 8.65 2.41 5.85
N ILE A 477 8.67 3.14 4.73
CA ILE A 477 8.44 2.58 3.40
C ILE A 477 9.50 1.55 2.96
N ILE A 478 10.78 1.74 3.31
CA ILE A 478 11.84 0.77 3.01
C ILE A 478 11.70 -0.44 3.92
N ALA A 479 11.44 -0.22 5.21
CA ALA A 479 11.19 -1.32 6.15
C ALA A 479 10.01 -2.18 5.67
N ALA A 480 8.93 -1.54 5.23
CA ALA A 480 7.76 -2.24 4.72
C ALA A 480 7.97 -2.88 3.33
N ASP A 481 8.90 -2.37 2.52
CA ASP A 481 9.34 -3.02 1.28
C ASP A 481 10.07 -4.33 1.57
N ILE A 482 10.96 -4.35 2.57
CA ILE A 482 11.68 -5.57 3.00
C ILE A 482 10.70 -6.67 3.42
N THR A 483 9.72 -6.33 4.26
CA THR A 483 8.77 -7.32 4.82
C THR A 483 7.77 -7.86 3.80
N ARG A 484 7.49 -7.14 2.71
CA ARG A 484 6.56 -7.56 1.65
C ARG A 484 7.20 -8.46 0.62
N HIS A 485 8.43 -8.17 0.25
CA HIS A 485 9.07 -8.80 -0.90
C HIS A 485 10.07 -9.89 -0.51
N ASN A 486 10.41 -10.03 0.77
CA ASN A 486 11.44 -10.95 1.23
C ASN A 486 11.04 -11.72 2.50
N GLU A 487 9.97 -12.53 2.41
CA GLU A 487 9.44 -13.31 3.55
C GLU A 487 10.47 -14.20 4.22
N GLU A 488 11.31 -14.88 3.44
CA GLU A 488 12.29 -15.82 3.99
C GLU A 488 13.30 -15.07 4.87
N LEU A 489 13.85 -13.95 4.39
CA LEU A 489 14.76 -13.11 5.17
C LEU A 489 14.10 -12.58 6.44
N VAL A 490 12.85 -12.13 6.34
CA VAL A 490 12.11 -11.57 7.48
C VAL A 490 11.82 -12.65 8.52
N LEU A 491 11.52 -13.88 8.08
CA LEU A 491 11.36 -15.02 8.98
C LEU A 491 12.67 -15.33 9.72
N ILE A 492 13.82 -15.29 9.04
CA ILE A 492 15.14 -15.47 9.70
C ILE A 492 15.38 -14.39 10.75
N VAL A 493 15.08 -13.12 10.43
CA VAL A 493 15.24 -12.01 11.38
C VAL A 493 14.31 -12.18 12.59
N LEU A 494 13.05 -12.56 12.38
CA LEU A 494 12.10 -12.83 13.46
C LEU A 494 12.55 -14.01 14.33
N LEU A 495 13.04 -15.09 13.72
CA LEU A 495 13.60 -16.25 14.44
C LEU A 495 14.81 -15.86 15.29
N TRP A 496 15.67 -15.00 14.76
CA TRP A 496 16.84 -14.49 15.50
C TRP A 496 16.43 -13.60 16.67
N LEU A 497 15.51 -12.65 16.46
CA LEU A 497 14.96 -11.81 17.53
C LEU A 497 14.29 -12.65 18.62
N ARG A 498 13.58 -13.71 18.22
CA ARG A 498 12.95 -14.65 19.15
C ARG A 498 13.98 -15.42 19.96
N LYS A 499 15.03 -15.96 19.33
CA LYS A 499 16.15 -16.63 20.01
C LYS A 499 16.88 -15.71 21.00
N LEU A 500 17.15 -14.46 20.62
CA LEU A 500 17.72 -13.45 21.52
C LEU A 500 16.86 -13.27 22.77
N LYS A 501 15.55 -13.09 22.57
CA LYS A 501 14.60 -12.90 23.66
C LYS A 501 14.54 -14.13 24.58
N CYS A 502 14.47 -15.34 24.03
CA CYS A 502 14.45 -16.58 24.80
C CYS A 502 15.76 -16.79 25.59
N ALA A 503 16.89 -16.32 25.07
CA ALA A 503 18.18 -16.33 25.78
C ALA A 503 18.31 -15.20 26.82
N GLY A 504 17.32 -14.30 26.96
CA GLY A 504 17.38 -13.14 27.85
C GLY A 504 18.42 -12.09 27.41
N LEU A 505 18.78 -12.08 26.13
CA LEU A 505 19.76 -11.15 25.56
C LEU A 505 19.07 -9.88 25.07
N GLU A 506 19.73 -8.75 25.29
CA GLU A 506 19.32 -7.47 24.73
C GLU A 506 19.50 -7.44 23.21
N GLU A 507 18.64 -6.69 22.53
CA GLU A 507 18.78 -6.38 21.11
C GLU A 507 20.10 -5.69 20.82
N PRO A 508 20.67 -5.85 19.61
CA PRO A 508 21.88 -5.12 19.28
C PRO A 508 21.60 -3.62 19.28
N ALA A 509 22.64 -2.86 19.68
CA ALA A 509 22.61 -1.41 19.73
C ALA A 509 23.87 -0.83 19.07
N GLY A 510 23.82 0.46 18.73
CA GLY A 510 24.95 1.20 18.16
C GLY A 510 25.54 0.50 16.93
N LYS A 511 26.83 0.13 17.03
CA LYS A 511 27.58 -0.47 15.92
C LYS A 511 27.02 -1.82 15.45
N SER A 512 26.66 -2.70 16.39
CA SER A 512 26.12 -4.03 16.05
C SER A 512 24.78 -3.90 15.34
N TRP A 513 23.89 -3.02 15.83
CA TRP A 513 22.60 -2.73 15.19
C TRP A 513 22.77 -2.19 13.76
N ARG A 514 23.67 -1.22 13.56
CA ARG A 514 23.97 -0.65 12.22
C ARG A 514 24.43 -1.74 11.25
N ARG A 515 25.32 -2.61 11.71
CA ARG A 515 25.83 -3.74 10.92
C ARG A 515 24.75 -4.77 10.60
N THR A 516 23.88 -5.11 11.56
CA THR A 516 22.72 -5.99 11.32
C THR A 516 21.81 -5.41 10.24
N LEU A 517 21.48 -4.11 10.33
CA LEU A 517 20.66 -3.44 9.33
C LEU A 517 21.34 -3.41 7.95
N GLY A 518 22.66 -3.21 7.93
CA GLY A 518 23.50 -3.32 6.74
C GLY A 518 23.44 -4.70 6.10
N PHE A 519 23.52 -5.76 6.89
CA PHE A 519 23.40 -7.14 6.43
C PHE A 519 22.04 -7.37 5.77
N ILE A 520 20.95 -7.01 6.44
CA ILE A 520 19.57 -7.19 5.96
C ILE A 520 19.35 -6.42 4.65
N THR A 521 19.75 -5.15 4.60
CA THR A 521 19.59 -4.32 3.40
C THR A 521 20.48 -4.78 2.25
N ALA A 522 21.70 -5.25 2.52
CA ALA A 522 22.58 -5.81 1.49
C ALA A 522 21.95 -7.03 0.80
N ILE A 523 21.39 -7.98 1.56
CA ILE A 523 20.67 -9.12 0.97
C ILE A 523 19.47 -8.62 0.15
N HIS A 524 18.63 -7.77 0.75
CA HIS A 524 17.40 -7.32 0.11
C HIS A 524 17.63 -6.53 -1.19
N TRP A 525 18.75 -5.80 -1.26
CA TRP A 525 19.03 -4.93 -2.41
C TRP A 525 19.90 -5.62 -3.46
N PHE A 526 20.92 -6.36 -3.03
CA PHE A 526 22.01 -6.82 -3.89
C PHE A 526 22.25 -8.34 -3.90
N ALA A 527 21.47 -9.16 -3.17
CA ALA A 527 21.58 -10.60 -3.35
C ALA A 527 21.29 -11.00 -4.80
N ASN A 528 22.03 -11.99 -5.29
CA ASN A 528 21.72 -12.68 -6.54
C ASN A 528 20.50 -13.59 -6.32
N ASP A 529 20.41 -14.22 -5.15
CA ASP A 529 19.24 -14.97 -4.70
C ASP A 529 19.05 -14.80 -3.17
N ALA A 530 18.12 -13.92 -2.79
CA ALA A 530 17.84 -13.63 -1.39
C ALA A 530 17.22 -14.82 -0.62
N SER A 531 16.49 -15.70 -1.32
CA SER A 531 15.88 -16.90 -0.71
C SER A 531 16.96 -17.92 -0.35
N VAL A 532 17.93 -18.12 -1.24
CA VAL A 532 19.11 -18.95 -0.95
C VAL A 532 19.93 -18.37 0.21
N CYS A 533 20.16 -17.04 0.24
CA CYS A 533 20.81 -16.39 1.38
C CYS A 533 20.07 -16.67 2.70
N ALA A 534 18.74 -16.49 2.72
CA ALA A 534 17.92 -16.75 3.90
C ALA A 534 17.95 -18.24 4.31
N SER A 535 17.97 -19.17 3.35
CA SER A 535 18.09 -20.61 3.62
C SER A 535 19.42 -20.96 4.31
N ILE A 536 20.54 -20.44 3.82
CA ILE A 536 21.87 -20.62 4.42
C ILE A 536 21.88 -20.05 5.84
N LEU A 537 21.43 -18.81 6.01
CA LEU A 537 21.36 -18.15 7.31
C LEU A 537 20.44 -18.89 8.29
N GLY A 538 19.32 -19.42 7.83
CA GLY A 538 18.41 -20.22 8.65
C GLY A 538 19.08 -21.46 9.23
N LYS A 539 19.84 -22.19 8.40
CA LYS A 539 20.63 -23.36 8.85
C LYS A 539 21.69 -22.96 9.88
N LEU A 540 22.40 -21.86 9.64
CA LEU A 540 23.41 -21.35 10.58
C LEU A 540 22.77 -20.93 11.91
N LEU A 541 21.65 -20.20 11.87
CA LEU A 541 20.96 -19.67 13.04
C LEU A 541 20.38 -20.77 13.93
N LEU A 542 19.85 -21.84 13.34
CA LEU A 542 19.32 -22.97 14.12
C LEU A 542 20.43 -23.64 14.95
N ASN A 543 21.66 -23.66 14.44
CA ASN A 543 22.84 -24.25 15.07
C ASN A 543 23.72 -23.24 15.83
N THR A 544 23.26 -21.99 16.02
CA THR A 544 24.04 -20.96 16.72
C THR A 544 23.76 -20.99 18.22
N ASP A 545 24.84 -21.00 19.00
CA ASP A 545 24.82 -20.93 20.47
C ASP A 545 24.47 -19.52 20.98
N ALA A 546 23.99 -19.44 22.23
CA ALA A 546 23.51 -18.18 22.83
C ALA A 546 24.55 -17.04 22.77
N ASP A 547 25.82 -17.35 22.97
CA ASP A 547 26.91 -16.36 23.04
C ASP A 547 27.18 -15.67 21.69
N GLU A 548 26.87 -16.34 20.57
CA GLU A 548 27.07 -15.81 19.22
C GLU A 548 25.79 -15.15 18.65
N LEU A 549 24.64 -15.27 19.33
CA LEU A 549 23.37 -14.72 18.83
C LEU A 549 23.41 -13.20 18.69
N LYS A 550 24.02 -12.48 19.65
CA LYS A 550 24.01 -11.01 19.65
C LYS A 550 24.67 -10.41 18.40
N ASP A 551 25.72 -11.07 17.91
CA ASP A 551 26.48 -10.65 16.75
C ASP A 551 26.29 -11.62 15.56
N PHE A 552 25.16 -12.33 15.48
CA PHE A 552 24.90 -13.31 14.42
C PHE A 552 25.06 -12.76 12.99
N PHE A 553 24.66 -11.51 12.75
CA PHE A 553 24.85 -10.82 11.48
C PHE A 553 26.24 -10.17 11.41
N ASP A 554 27.28 -11.01 11.34
CA ASP A 554 28.69 -10.61 11.29
C ASP A 554 29.34 -10.85 9.92
N LYS A 555 30.64 -10.51 9.84
CA LYS A 555 31.48 -10.75 8.66
C LYS A 555 31.57 -12.23 8.30
N LYS A 556 31.69 -13.13 9.28
CA LYS A 556 31.87 -14.57 9.05
C LYS A 556 30.67 -15.12 8.29
N ARG A 557 29.46 -14.88 8.79
CA ARG A 557 28.20 -15.32 8.12
C ARG A 557 28.00 -14.63 6.79
N PHE A 558 28.41 -13.37 6.65
CA PHE A 558 28.33 -12.68 5.36
C PHE A 558 29.24 -13.32 4.31
N CYS A 559 30.46 -13.72 4.69
CA CYS A 559 31.39 -14.42 3.79
C CYS A 559 30.84 -15.75 3.29
N GLU A 560 30.13 -16.52 4.11
CA GLU A 560 29.46 -17.77 3.68
C GLU A 560 28.47 -17.54 2.52
N LEU A 561 27.89 -16.33 2.42
CA LEU A 561 26.97 -15.97 1.33
C LEU A 561 27.70 -15.54 0.05
N LEU A 562 29.00 -15.23 0.14
CA LEU A 562 29.84 -14.83 -0.99
C LEU A 562 30.53 -16.03 -1.66
N ASP A 563 30.42 -17.21 -1.05
CA ASP A 563 31.04 -18.43 -1.54
C ASP A 563 30.21 -19.08 -2.67
N THR A 564 30.92 -19.73 -3.59
CA THR A 564 30.32 -20.40 -4.75
C THR A 564 30.32 -21.91 -4.54
N GLU A 565 29.15 -22.53 -4.51
CA GLU A 565 29.04 -23.99 -4.54
C GLU A 565 28.95 -24.50 -5.99
N ASN A 566 29.85 -25.42 -6.37
CA ASN A 566 29.75 -26.23 -7.60
C ASN A 566 29.54 -25.43 -8.91
N GLY A 567 30.25 -24.32 -9.09
CA GLY A 567 30.20 -23.52 -10.32
C GLY A 567 28.92 -22.67 -10.46
N LYS A 568 28.12 -22.54 -9.41
CA LYS A 568 26.99 -21.59 -9.36
C LYS A 568 27.44 -20.21 -8.92
N THR A 569 26.73 -19.18 -9.37
CA THR A 569 26.90 -17.79 -8.88
C THR A 569 26.67 -17.75 -7.37
N ALA A 570 27.51 -16.99 -6.65
CA ALA A 570 27.37 -16.81 -5.21
C ALA A 570 25.98 -16.24 -4.86
N PRO A 571 25.33 -16.69 -3.78
CA PRO A 571 24.01 -16.18 -3.37
C PRO A 571 23.98 -14.67 -3.15
N MET A 572 25.06 -14.13 -2.58
CA MET A 572 25.26 -12.70 -2.36
C MET A 572 26.34 -12.13 -3.28
N ALA A 573 26.11 -10.92 -3.78
CA ALA A 573 27.09 -10.18 -4.56
C ALA A 573 28.20 -9.59 -3.69
N ARG A 574 29.44 -9.58 -4.19
CA ARG A 574 30.54 -8.78 -3.61
C ARG A 574 30.39 -7.33 -4.01
N LEU A 575 30.35 -6.43 -3.02
CA LEU A 575 30.13 -5.00 -3.23
C LEU A 575 31.43 -4.20 -3.14
N PRO A 576 31.68 -3.20 -4.00
CA PRO A 576 32.88 -2.38 -3.89
C PRO A 576 32.79 -1.42 -2.70
N SER A 577 33.93 -0.99 -2.15
CA SER A 577 33.99 0.21 -1.30
C SER A 577 33.53 1.45 -2.09
N PRO A 578 33.16 2.57 -1.44
CA PRO A 578 32.84 3.81 -2.15
C PRO A 578 33.96 4.28 -3.08
N ASP A 579 35.22 4.11 -2.66
CA ASP A 579 36.39 4.47 -3.47
C ASP A 579 36.59 3.51 -4.66
N GLN A 580 36.46 2.20 -4.44
CA GLN A 580 36.44 1.22 -5.52
C GLN A 580 35.29 1.48 -6.51
N PHE A 581 34.12 1.87 -6.01
CA PHE A 581 32.98 2.21 -6.86
C PHE A 581 33.25 3.46 -7.69
N ARG A 582 33.92 4.46 -7.11
CA ARG A 582 34.40 5.65 -7.84
C ARG A 582 35.35 5.27 -8.97
N VAL A 583 36.36 4.44 -8.69
CA VAL A 583 37.28 3.92 -9.70
C VAL A 583 36.52 3.21 -10.82
N LEU A 584 35.57 2.33 -10.46
CA LEU A 584 34.76 1.61 -11.45
C LEU A 584 33.96 2.54 -12.36
N LEU A 585 33.33 3.59 -11.81
CA LEU A 585 32.54 4.56 -12.60
C LEU A 585 33.39 5.53 -13.42
N ASN A 586 34.59 5.90 -12.95
CA ASN A 586 35.50 6.78 -13.69
C ASN A 586 36.23 6.05 -14.82
N SER A 587 36.51 4.76 -14.62
CA SER A 587 37.24 3.93 -15.58
C SER A 587 36.46 3.53 -16.84
N THR A 588 35.20 3.98 -16.96
CA THR A 588 34.37 3.78 -18.16
C THR A 588 34.69 4.85 -19.21
N GLU A 589 35.71 4.60 -20.04
CA GLU A 589 36.26 5.59 -20.99
C GLU A 589 35.47 5.72 -22.32
N ARG A 590 34.71 4.70 -22.74
CA ARG A 590 34.02 4.75 -24.04
C ARG A 590 32.65 5.43 -23.97
N GLU A 591 32.43 6.34 -24.92
CA GLU A 591 31.07 6.77 -25.27
C GLU A 591 30.25 5.58 -25.77
N PRO A 592 29.05 5.33 -25.21
CA PRO A 592 28.23 4.22 -25.64
C PRO A 592 27.77 4.44 -27.07
N THR A 593 27.82 3.40 -27.89
CA THR A 593 27.09 3.32 -29.15
C THR A 593 25.61 3.09 -28.84
N TYR A 594 24.89 4.14 -28.42
CA TYR A 594 23.44 4.14 -28.17
C TYR A 594 22.93 2.95 -27.32
N HIS A 595 22.99 3.05 -25.99
CA HIS A 595 22.38 2.06 -25.09
C HIS A 595 21.31 2.71 -24.22
N LYS A 596 20.11 2.12 -24.22
CA LYS A 596 18.96 2.57 -23.40
C LYS A 596 18.98 1.97 -21.99
N LEU A 597 19.89 1.04 -21.69
CA LEU A 597 19.90 0.23 -20.45
C LEU A 597 21.31 0.18 -19.84
N TRP A 598 21.40 0.28 -18.51
CA TRP A 598 22.69 0.37 -17.78
C TRP A 598 23.51 -0.92 -17.85
N HIS A 599 22.91 -2.11 -17.74
CA HIS A 599 23.67 -3.36 -17.85
C HIS A 599 24.39 -3.49 -19.21
N LEU A 600 23.77 -3.08 -20.33
CA LEU A 600 24.41 -3.09 -21.65
C LEU A 600 25.56 -2.09 -21.75
N TYR A 601 25.46 -0.96 -21.04
CA TYR A 601 26.54 0.01 -20.94
C TYR A 601 27.75 -0.60 -20.25
N PHE A 602 27.57 -1.23 -19.09
CA PHE A 602 28.65 -1.85 -18.32
C PHE A 602 29.20 -3.12 -18.97
N GLU A 603 28.39 -3.86 -19.72
CA GLU A 603 28.83 -5.05 -20.45
C GLU A 603 29.86 -4.70 -21.53
N LYS A 604 29.66 -3.58 -22.24
CA LYS A 604 30.43 -3.17 -23.43
C LYS A 604 31.61 -2.22 -23.15
N GLN A 605 31.88 -1.89 -21.89
CA GLN A 605 33.08 -1.14 -21.53
C GLN A 605 34.34 -1.95 -21.84
N GLU A 606 35.41 -1.29 -22.29
CA GLU A 606 36.70 -1.95 -22.46
C GLU A 606 37.13 -2.54 -21.11
N MET A 607 37.60 -3.79 -21.17
CA MET A 607 38.10 -4.52 -20.01
C MET A 607 39.42 -3.90 -19.55
N ASN A 608 39.33 -2.86 -18.74
CA ASN A 608 40.43 -2.47 -17.88
C ASN A 608 40.51 -3.44 -16.69
N LYS A 609 41.67 -3.50 -16.05
CA LYS A 609 41.95 -4.43 -14.95
C LYS A 609 40.96 -4.32 -13.79
N GLN A 610 40.39 -3.13 -13.54
CA GLN A 610 39.45 -2.87 -12.45
C GLN A 610 38.09 -3.52 -12.73
N ILE A 611 37.57 -3.35 -13.95
CA ILE A 611 36.32 -3.98 -14.40
C ILE A 611 36.47 -5.50 -14.48
N GLU A 612 37.63 -6.02 -14.91
CA GLU A 612 37.93 -7.45 -14.88
C GLU A 612 37.93 -8.02 -13.46
N ALA A 613 38.56 -7.31 -12.50
CA ALA A 613 38.55 -7.70 -11.09
C ALA A 613 37.14 -7.68 -10.50
N PHE A 614 36.30 -6.71 -10.88
CA PHE A 614 34.90 -6.68 -10.45
C PHE A 614 34.10 -7.87 -11.02
N LYS A 615 34.26 -8.15 -12.32
CA LYS A 615 33.58 -9.25 -13.02
C LYS A 615 34.02 -10.62 -12.52
N SER A 616 35.30 -10.82 -12.17
CA SER A 616 35.80 -12.10 -11.66
C SER A 616 35.20 -12.47 -10.31
N HIS A 617 34.90 -11.47 -9.48
CA HIS A 617 34.28 -11.65 -8.17
C HIS A 617 32.74 -11.69 -8.20
N ASN A 618 32.14 -11.24 -9.31
CA ASN A 618 30.69 -11.25 -9.54
C ASN A 618 30.38 -11.78 -10.95
N PRO A 619 30.71 -13.05 -11.25
CA PRO A 619 30.51 -13.62 -12.57
C PRO A 619 29.02 -13.58 -12.95
N ASP A 620 28.73 -13.24 -14.21
CA ASP A 620 27.40 -13.16 -14.82
C ASP A 620 26.43 -12.10 -14.25
N THR A 621 26.69 -11.56 -13.04
CA THR A 621 25.80 -10.60 -12.37
C THR A 621 26.40 -9.20 -12.23
N ALA A 622 27.71 -9.03 -12.43
CA ALA A 622 28.40 -7.73 -12.33
C ALA A 622 27.66 -6.56 -13.02
N PRO A 623 27.24 -6.63 -14.30
CA PRO A 623 26.53 -5.52 -14.95
C PRO A 623 25.21 -5.15 -14.27
N LYS A 624 24.47 -6.15 -13.78
CA LYS A 624 23.19 -5.95 -13.07
C LYS A 624 23.41 -5.34 -11.69
N ILE A 625 24.48 -5.73 -10.99
CA ILE A 625 24.84 -5.16 -9.68
C ILE A 625 25.21 -3.68 -9.84
N LEU A 626 26.05 -3.33 -10.82
CA LEU A 626 26.40 -1.93 -11.10
C LEU A 626 25.18 -1.11 -11.51
N GLU A 627 24.29 -1.66 -12.34
CA GLU A 627 23.01 -1.02 -12.68
C GLU A 627 22.16 -0.75 -11.42
N LYS A 628 22.04 -1.72 -10.51
CA LYS A 628 21.34 -1.53 -9.23
C LYS A 628 22.01 -0.44 -8.39
N MET A 629 23.34 -0.45 -8.24
CA MET A 629 24.05 0.57 -7.47
C MET A 629 23.81 1.98 -8.00
N VAL A 630 23.69 2.13 -9.33
CA VAL A 630 23.50 3.44 -9.97
C VAL A 630 22.04 3.89 -10.00
N SER A 631 21.08 2.97 -10.07
CA SER A 631 19.68 3.30 -10.39
C SER A 631 18.63 2.82 -9.37
N ASP A 632 18.99 2.00 -8.39
CA ASP A 632 18.03 1.53 -7.39
C ASP A 632 17.63 2.67 -6.46
N ARG A 633 16.35 3.07 -6.52
CA ARG A 633 15.84 4.22 -5.77
C ARG A 633 15.84 3.98 -4.26
N ARG A 634 15.96 2.75 -3.77
CA ARG A 634 16.03 2.45 -2.33
C ARG A 634 17.29 3.06 -1.69
N LEU A 635 18.40 3.11 -2.42
CA LEU A 635 19.63 3.80 -1.97
C LEU A 635 19.39 5.30 -1.80
N LEU A 636 18.74 5.93 -2.79
CA LEU A 636 18.39 7.35 -2.73
C LEU A 636 17.44 7.64 -1.57
N MET A 637 16.44 6.80 -1.37
CA MET A 637 15.50 6.92 -0.25
C MET A 637 16.23 6.79 1.09
N TYR A 638 17.18 5.87 1.22
CA TYR A 638 18.00 5.76 2.43
C TYR A 638 18.90 6.99 2.63
N ALA A 639 19.53 7.51 1.57
CA ALA A 639 20.31 8.75 1.67
C ALA A 639 19.44 9.96 2.10
N GLN A 640 18.16 9.99 1.72
CA GLN A 640 17.19 11.02 2.12
C GLN A 640 16.34 10.65 3.35
N ARG A 641 16.71 9.62 4.11
CA ARG A 641 15.88 9.04 5.19
C ARG A 641 15.38 10.06 6.21
N LYS A 642 16.23 11.00 6.65
CA LYS A 642 15.87 12.05 7.63
C LYS A 642 14.72 12.93 7.11
N PHE A 643 14.81 13.33 5.83
CA PHE A 643 13.75 14.11 5.18
C PHE A 643 12.47 13.30 5.05
N ILE A 644 12.56 12.05 4.57
CA ILE A 644 11.39 11.18 4.36
C ILE A 644 10.63 10.95 5.65
N SER A 645 11.33 10.57 6.73
CA SER A 645 10.72 10.29 8.03
C SER A 645 10.06 11.52 8.65
N THR A 646 10.50 12.73 8.30
CA THR A 646 9.90 13.98 8.79
C THR A 646 8.73 14.41 7.90
N ALA A 647 8.95 14.49 6.59
CA ALA A 647 7.99 14.98 5.60
C ALA A 647 6.78 14.05 5.43
N PHE A 648 6.98 12.74 5.62
CA PHE A 648 5.99 11.69 5.36
C PHE A 648 5.76 10.78 6.56
N SER A 649 5.99 11.27 7.79
CA SER A 649 5.71 10.54 9.05
C SER A 649 4.27 10.02 9.18
N TRP A 650 3.32 10.67 8.50
CA TRP A 650 1.91 10.32 8.47
C TRP A 650 1.56 9.22 7.46
N PHE A 651 2.47 8.91 6.53
CA PHE A 651 2.21 7.97 5.45
C PHE A 651 2.40 6.53 5.95
N ASP A 652 1.28 5.81 6.02
CA ASP A 652 1.27 4.38 6.30
C ASP A 652 1.54 3.58 5.01
N PRO A 653 2.73 2.96 4.86
CA PRO A 653 3.05 2.21 3.67
C PRO A 653 2.23 0.92 3.59
N THR A 654 1.75 0.35 4.69
CA THR A 654 1.14 -1.00 4.73
C THR A 654 -0.23 -1.08 4.07
N ARG A 655 -0.88 0.06 3.86
CA ARG A 655 -2.16 0.15 3.17
C ARG A 655 -1.96 0.01 1.67
N VAL A 656 -2.35 -1.14 1.13
CA VAL A 656 -2.19 -1.52 -0.29
C VAL A 656 -2.68 -0.41 -1.23
N GLU A 657 -3.85 0.17 -0.96
CA GLU A 657 -4.46 1.25 -1.74
C GLU A 657 -3.61 2.53 -1.81
N ARG A 658 -2.77 2.77 -0.78
CA ARG A 658 -1.84 3.91 -0.74
C ARG A 658 -0.56 3.65 -1.52
N VAL A 659 -0.26 2.41 -1.91
CA VAL A 659 1.00 2.04 -2.57
C VAL A 659 0.80 1.60 -4.03
N THR A 660 -0.28 0.89 -4.35
CA THR A 660 -0.49 0.29 -5.68
C THR A 660 -0.84 1.31 -6.77
N ASP A 661 -1.56 2.38 -6.42
CA ASP A 661 -2.04 3.34 -7.43
C ASP A 661 -1.03 4.47 -7.69
N HIS A 662 0.27 4.20 -7.50
CA HIS A 662 1.36 5.18 -7.33
C HIS A 662 1.12 6.14 -6.16
N ASN A 663 0.22 5.80 -5.22
CA ASN A 663 -0.47 6.70 -4.28
C ASN A 663 0.35 7.16 -3.08
N VAL A 664 1.65 7.24 -3.34
CA VAL A 664 2.64 7.79 -2.45
C VAL A 664 2.64 9.31 -2.55
N PRO A 665 2.93 10.02 -1.45
CA PRO A 665 2.95 11.49 -1.40
C PRO A 665 4.19 12.14 -2.02
N TRP A 666 5.07 11.35 -2.64
CA TRP A 666 6.29 11.83 -3.26
C TRP A 666 6.41 11.34 -4.71
N ASP A 667 7.22 12.04 -5.49
CA ASP A 667 7.71 11.59 -6.79
C ASP A 667 9.25 11.57 -6.76
N PHE A 668 9.85 10.88 -7.74
CA PHE A 668 11.29 10.99 -8.01
C PHE A 668 11.52 12.14 -9.01
N ASP A 669 11.92 13.29 -8.49
CA ASP A 669 12.23 14.51 -9.25
C ASP A 669 13.65 14.43 -9.86
N HIS A 670 13.79 14.90 -11.09
CA HIS A 670 15.11 15.06 -11.69
C HIS A 670 15.70 16.42 -11.27
N ILE A 671 16.92 16.41 -10.75
CA ILE A 671 17.66 17.62 -10.41
C ILE A 671 17.91 18.45 -11.67
N VAL A 672 18.46 17.83 -12.72
CA VAL A 672 18.47 18.42 -14.07
C VAL A 672 17.27 17.85 -14.82
N PRO A 673 16.28 18.69 -15.19
CA PRO A 673 15.02 18.22 -15.76
C PRO A 673 15.22 17.33 -16.98
N ASN A 674 14.49 16.21 -17.04
CA ASN A 674 14.56 15.29 -18.17
C ASN A 674 14.26 16.01 -19.51
N SER A 675 13.43 17.05 -19.49
CA SER A 675 13.08 17.77 -20.71
C SER A 675 14.19 18.60 -21.33
N TRP A 676 15.20 18.93 -20.53
CA TRP A 676 16.39 19.59 -21.04
C TRP A 676 17.16 18.67 -21.97
N PHE A 677 16.92 17.36 -21.90
CA PHE A 677 17.51 16.36 -22.78
C PHE A 677 16.64 16.02 -24.03
N TRP A 678 15.43 16.57 -24.18
CA TRP A 678 14.61 16.41 -25.40
C TRP A 678 15.05 17.37 -26.51
N GLY A 679 15.00 16.93 -27.77
CA GLY A 679 15.43 17.72 -28.94
C GLY A 679 16.93 17.70 -29.23
N ILE A 680 17.71 16.97 -28.42
CA ILE A 680 19.16 16.84 -28.53
C ILE A 680 19.66 16.39 -29.92
N ASN A 681 18.86 15.66 -30.70
CA ASN A 681 19.27 15.02 -31.94
C ASN A 681 19.21 15.91 -33.21
N ARG A 682 18.70 17.15 -33.17
CA ARG A 682 18.48 17.97 -34.39
C ARG A 682 19.41 19.17 -34.56
N GLU A 683 20.00 19.74 -33.50
CA GLU A 683 20.73 21.02 -33.58
C GLU A 683 22.14 21.02 -32.96
N HIS A 684 22.58 19.92 -32.32
CA HIS A 684 23.88 19.87 -31.63
C HIS A 684 24.59 18.54 -31.87
N THR A 685 25.47 18.49 -32.87
CA THR A 685 26.16 17.30 -33.42
C THR A 685 27.35 16.80 -32.59
N GLU A 686 27.75 17.51 -31.54
CA GLU A 686 28.95 17.22 -30.72
C GLU A 686 28.57 16.82 -29.28
N LYS A 687 27.78 15.76 -29.08
CA LYS A 687 27.28 15.39 -27.73
C LYS A 687 27.59 13.95 -27.32
N PRO A 688 28.18 13.76 -26.12
CA PRO A 688 28.39 12.44 -25.55
C PRO A 688 27.13 11.61 -25.32
N ASN A 689 27.07 10.40 -25.90
CA ASN A 689 25.97 9.45 -25.70
C ASN A 689 25.83 9.00 -24.22
N THR A 690 26.88 9.17 -23.40
CA THR A 690 26.89 8.87 -21.96
C THR A 690 25.82 9.65 -21.18
N MET A 691 25.42 10.85 -21.65
CA MET A 691 24.45 11.70 -20.95
C MET A 691 23.05 11.07 -20.83
N LYS A 692 22.65 10.30 -21.86
CA LYS A 692 21.34 9.62 -21.85
C LYS A 692 21.23 8.56 -20.78
N ILE A 693 22.36 8.05 -20.33
CA ILE A 693 22.43 7.01 -19.31
C ILE A 693 22.46 7.69 -17.94
N TRP A 694 23.38 8.65 -17.72
CA TRP A 694 23.50 9.39 -16.46
C TRP A 694 22.28 10.24 -16.07
N LYS A 695 21.43 10.66 -17.02
CA LYS A 695 20.16 11.32 -16.69
C LYS A 695 19.22 10.46 -15.85
N GLU A 696 19.32 9.13 -15.99
CA GLU A 696 18.49 8.15 -15.27
C GLU A 696 19.14 7.64 -13.96
N ALA A 697 20.36 8.08 -13.65
CA ALA A 697 21.10 7.69 -12.45
C ALA A 697 20.51 8.33 -11.19
N ASN A 698 20.62 7.65 -10.04
CA ASN A 698 20.27 8.19 -8.72
C ASN A 698 20.91 9.56 -8.46
N GLY A 699 22.11 9.80 -8.98
CA GLY A 699 22.78 11.10 -8.88
C GLY A 699 22.03 12.27 -9.53
N ASN A 700 21.11 12.03 -10.47
CA ASN A 700 20.21 13.04 -11.02
C ASN A 700 18.82 13.03 -10.38
N PHE A 701 18.50 12.12 -9.45
CA PHE A 701 17.17 12.05 -8.84
C PHE A 701 17.17 12.49 -7.38
N ARG A 702 16.09 13.12 -6.94
CA ARG A 702 15.73 13.27 -5.52
C ARG A 702 14.30 12.79 -5.30
N LEU A 703 14.03 12.15 -4.18
CA LEU A 703 12.66 11.96 -3.70
C LEU A 703 12.16 13.30 -3.18
N TRP A 704 11.02 13.75 -3.71
CA TRP A 704 10.48 15.07 -3.42
C TRP A 704 8.95 15.02 -3.29
N PRO A 705 8.30 15.92 -2.51
CA PRO A 705 6.85 15.99 -2.44
C PRO A 705 6.24 16.08 -3.84
N ALA A 706 5.26 15.21 -4.13
CA ALA A 706 4.72 15.05 -5.48
C ALA A 706 4.15 16.37 -6.01
N GLU A 707 3.47 17.13 -5.15
CA GLU A 707 2.93 18.44 -5.48
C GLU A 707 4.02 19.48 -5.76
N ALA A 708 5.13 19.46 -5.02
CA ALA A 708 6.22 20.42 -5.17
C ALA A 708 7.02 20.15 -6.45
N ASN A 709 7.36 18.88 -6.71
CA ASN A 709 8.05 18.46 -7.91
C ASN A 709 7.28 18.89 -9.16
N ARG A 710 6.02 18.48 -9.26
CA ARG A 710 5.21 18.76 -10.44
C ARG A 710 4.85 20.25 -10.57
N SER A 711 4.95 21.03 -9.49
CA SER A 711 4.73 22.48 -9.44
C SER A 711 5.90 23.27 -10.03
N LYS A 712 7.12 22.89 -9.63
CA LYS A 712 8.38 23.50 -10.07
C LYS A 712 8.52 23.43 -11.60
N GLY A 713 8.09 22.31 -12.19
CA GLY A 713 8.22 22.07 -13.62
C GLY A 713 9.69 22.03 -14.05
N ASP A 714 9.95 22.35 -15.32
CA ASP A 714 11.28 22.21 -15.92
C ASP A 714 12.05 23.54 -16.04
N SER A 715 11.62 24.62 -15.37
CA SER A 715 12.23 25.95 -15.56
C SER A 715 13.52 26.17 -14.78
N GLU A 716 13.67 25.51 -13.62
CA GLU A 716 14.81 25.67 -12.72
C GLU A 716 15.33 24.32 -12.23
N LEU A 717 16.58 24.26 -11.76
CA LEU A 717 17.19 23.01 -11.30
C LEU A 717 16.74 22.60 -9.89
N LEU A 718 16.59 23.53 -8.95
CA LEU A 718 16.12 23.29 -7.58
C LEU A 718 15.42 24.54 -7.05
N GLU A 719 14.44 24.37 -6.17
CA GLU A 719 13.78 25.51 -5.51
C GLU A 719 14.71 26.15 -4.45
N ASP A 720 14.50 27.43 -4.15
CA ASP A 720 15.24 28.12 -3.07
C ASP A 720 14.73 27.78 -1.66
N LYS A 721 13.45 27.42 -1.53
CA LYS A 721 12.79 27.05 -0.27
C LYS A 721 11.49 26.30 -0.54
N LEU A 722 11.03 25.53 0.44
CA LEU A 722 9.75 24.82 0.44
C LEU A 722 9.13 24.86 1.84
N THR A 723 8.43 25.96 2.13
CA THR A 723 7.95 26.30 3.48
C THR A 723 6.89 25.34 4.03
N ASP A 724 6.07 24.73 3.16
CA ASP A 724 5.08 23.71 3.57
C ASP A 724 5.74 22.46 4.19
N TYR A 725 7.04 22.28 3.93
CA TYR A 725 7.89 21.20 4.43
C TYR A 725 9.00 21.69 5.37
N GLU A 726 8.87 22.91 5.90
CA GLU A 726 9.84 23.52 6.84
C GLU A 726 11.25 23.70 6.27
N LEU A 727 11.39 23.70 4.95
CA LEU A 727 12.65 24.00 4.26
C LEU A 727 12.67 25.50 3.94
N ASN A 728 13.36 26.29 4.77
CA ASN A 728 13.25 27.75 4.74
C ASN A 728 14.35 28.44 3.92
N GLY A 729 15.37 27.69 3.51
CA GLY A 729 16.38 28.17 2.58
C GLY A 729 17.03 27.04 1.76
N PHE A 730 17.91 27.45 0.86
CA PHE A 730 18.52 26.51 -0.09
C PHE A 730 19.34 25.42 0.58
N GLU A 731 19.99 25.73 1.70
CA GLU A 731 20.79 24.73 2.42
C GLU A 731 19.91 23.59 2.93
N ASP A 732 18.67 23.89 3.34
CA ASP A 732 17.67 22.89 3.71
C ASP A 732 17.27 22.05 2.49
N ILE A 733 17.03 22.68 1.33
CA ILE A 733 16.72 21.99 0.06
C ILE A 733 17.87 21.08 -0.37
N ARG A 734 19.11 21.56 -0.31
CA ARG A 734 20.33 20.83 -0.67
C ARG A 734 20.50 19.59 0.21
N ASN A 735 20.37 19.76 1.52
CA ASN A 735 20.46 18.68 2.50
C ASN A 735 19.32 17.67 2.31
N ALA A 736 18.08 18.15 2.18
CA ALA A 736 16.92 17.30 1.93
C ALA A 736 17.06 16.52 0.62
N SER A 737 17.73 17.08 -0.39
CA SER A 737 18.01 16.45 -1.69
C SER A 737 19.27 15.57 -1.69
N ALA A 738 19.94 15.35 -0.55
CA ALA A 738 21.18 14.57 -0.46
C ALA A 738 22.26 15.00 -1.48
N ILE A 739 22.48 16.31 -1.63
CA ILE A 739 23.51 16.88 -2.51
C ILE A 739 24.70 17.29 -1.62
N PRO A 740 25.94 16.81 -1.84
CA PRO A 740 27.11 17.20 -1.03
C PRO A 740 27.42 18.71 -1.09
N LYS A 741 27.93 19.29 0.00
CA LYS A 741 28.21 20.74 0.10
C LYS A 741 29.29 21.22 -0.88
N ASN A 742 30.26 20.36 -1.17
CA ASN A 742 31.35 20.58 -2.13
C ASN A 742 30.98 20.10 -3.55
N SER A 743 29.71 19.78 -3.82
CA SER A 743 29.29 19.34 -5.14
C SER A 743 29.45 20.47 -6.16
N VAL A 744 30.10 20.14 -7.28
CA VAL A 744 30.28 21.01 -8.45
C VAL A 744 28.95 21.39 -9.11
N PHE A 745 27.85 20.70 -8.75
CA PHE A 745 26.49 21.10 -9.08
C PHE A 745 26.19 22.57 -8.75
N CYS A 746 26.77 23.08 -7.66
CA CYS A 746 26.56 24.46 -7.23
C CYS A 746 27.01 25.48 -8.29
N GLU A 747 27.89 25.11 -9.21
CA GLU A 747 28.33 25.96 -10.33
C GLU A 747 27.23 26.20 -11.37
N ILE A 748 26.32 25.23 -11.54
CA ILE A 748 25.24 25.31 -12.54
C ILE A 748 23.86 25.51 -11.92
N ARG A 749 23.72 25.51 -10.58
CA ARG A 749 22.45 25.61 -9.85
C ARG A 749 21.51 26.71 -10.38
N GLY A 750 22.05 27.90 -10.64
CA GLY A 750 21.28 29.07 -11.07
C GLY A 750 21.00 29.13 -12.57
N HIS A 751 21.41 28.11 -13.33
CA HIS A 751 21.15 28.07 -14.77
C HIS A 751 19.69 27.70 -15.02
N ASP A 752 19.08 28.42 -15.97
CA ASP A 752 17.91 27.93 -16.71
C ASP A 752 18.37 27.06 -17.90
N ARG A 753 17.41 26.55 -18.68
CA ARG A 753 17.72 25.74 -19.86
C ARG A 753 18.63 26.49 -20.84
N ALA A 754 18.40 27.77 -21.10
CA ALA A 754 19.18 28.51 -22.09
C ALA A 754 20.63 28.73 -21.61
N ALA A 755 20.83 29.11 -20.35
CA ALA A 755 22.12 29.26 -19.71
C ALA A 755 22.89 27.94 -19.66
N PHE A 756 22.19 26.83 -19.37
CA PHE A 756 22.78 25.49 -19.39
C PHE A 756 23.33 25.12 -20.77
N TYR A 757 22.65 25.53 -21.84
CA TYR A 757 23.07 25.26 -23.21
C TYR A 757 24.09 26.25 -23.80
N LYS A 758 24.32 27.40 -23.15
CA LYS A 758 25.26 28.44 -23.63
C LYS A 758 26.72 27.97 -23.67
N ASP A 759 27.15 27.20 -22.67
CA ASP A 759 28.45 26.52 -22.62
C ASP A 759 28.21 25.01 -22.41
N SER A 760 27.57 24.42 -23.42
CA SER A 760 27.00 23.08 -23.29
C SER A 760 28.06 22.03 -22.93
N HIS A 761 29.25 22.06 -23.54
CA HIS A 761 30.33 21.11 -23.24
C HIS A 761 30.74 21.17 -21.76
N LYS A 762 31.00 22.37 -21.23
CA LYS A 762 31.38 22.54 -19.81
C LYS A 762 30.25 22.13 -18.87
N ASN A 763 29.03 22.61 -19.10
CA ASN A 763 27.89 22.37 -18.22
C ASN A 763 27.47 20.89 -18.22
N PHE A 764 27.60 20.21 -19.35
CA PHE A 764 27.37 18.77 -19.43
C PHE A 764 28.42 17.97 -18.68
N GLU A 765 29.69 18.36 -18.73
CA GLU A 765 30.74 17.69 -17.95
C GLU A 765 30.52 17.95 -16.44
N ILE A 766 30.12 19.17 -16.05
CA ILE A 766 29.69 19.46 -14.67
C ILE A 766 28.52 18.57 -14.25
N PHE A 767 27.50 18.40 -15.11
CA PHE A 767 26.38 17.52 -14.84
C PHE A 767 26.82 16.06 -14.69
N ARG A 768 27.62 15.54 -15.62
CA ARG A 768 28.13 14.15 -15.57
C ARG A 768 28.90 13.90 -14.29
N ARG A 769 29.87 14.76 -13.97
CA ARG A 769 30.68 14.67 -12.74
C ARG A 769 29.79 14.73 -11.50
N THR A 770 28.82 15.66 -11.47
CA THR A 770 27.82 15.74 -10.39
C THR A 770 27.03 14.45 -10.24
N ALA A 771 26.51 13.91 -11.35
CA ALA A 771 25.68 12.70 -11.33
C ALA A 771 26.49 11.50 -10.83
N ILE A 772 27.75 11.37 -11.24
CA ILE A 772 28.67 10.33 -10.75
C ILE A 772 28.93 10.54 -9.24
N ASP A 773 29.42 11.71 -8.85
CA ASP A 773 29.78 12.03 -7.47
C ASP A 773 28.61 11.85 -6.51
N ARG A 774 27.42 12.28 -6.91
CA ARG A 774 26.21 12.14 -6.11
C ARG A 774 25.72 10.71 -6.06
N THR A 775 25.85 9.93 -7.14
CA THR A 775 25.55 8.48 -7.12
C THR A 775 26.47 7.76 -6.14
N ILE A 776 27.76 8.09 -6.15
CA ILE A 776 28.74 7.54 -5.20
C ILE A 776 28.40 7.97 -3.78
N TYR A 777 28.08 9.25 -3.55
CA TYR A 777 27.69 9.75 -2.23
C TYR A 777 26.44 9.05 -1.69
N ILE A 778 25.41 8.85 -2.53
CA ILE A 778 24.19 8.12 -2.15
C ILE A 778 24.51 6.68 -1.75
N TYR A 779 25.39 6.01 -2.49
CA TYR A 779 25.87 4.67 -2.15
C TYR A 779 26.71 4.66 -0.86
N GLN A 780 27.60 5.64 -0.70
CA GLN A 780 28.47 5.83 0.46
C GLN A 780 27.65 6.03 1.74
N GLU A 781 26.60 6.85 1.68
CA GLU A 781 25.66 7.06 2.79
C GLU A 781 25.10 5.73 3.31
N TRP A 782 24.71 4.81 2.42
CA TRP A 782 24.30 3.48 2.85
C TRP A 782 25.48 2.63 3.36
N TYR A 783 26.57 2.57 2.59
CA TYR A 783 27.70 1.69 2.85
C TYR A 783 28.39 1.98 4.19
N GLU A 784 28.63 3.25 4.50
CA GLU A 784 29.33 3.67 5.71
C GLU A 784 28.39 3.73 6.91
N GLN A 785 27.18 4.27 6.74
CA GLN A 785 26.25 4.39 7.86
C GLN A 785 25.77 3.02 8.34
N LEU A 786 25.66 2.02 7.45
CA LEU A 786 25.31 0.65 7.84
C LEU A 786 26.50 -0.32 7.91
N LEU A 787 27.74 0.21 7.89
CA LEU A 787 28.97 -0.53 8.13
C LEU A 787 29.17 -1.75 7.21
N ILE A 788 28.76 -1.63 5.95
CA ILE A 788 28.85 -2.69 4.94
C ILE A 788 30.31 -3.12 4.72
N GLY A 789 31.26 -2.20 4.85
CA GLY A 789 32.69 -2.50 4.75
C GLY A 789 33.17 -3.52 5.78
N GLU A 790 32.56 -3.57 6.98
CA GLU A 790 32.91 -4.56 8.00
C GLU A 790 32.39 -5.96 7.68
N LEU A 791 31.33 -6.06 6.88
CA LEU A 791 30.74 -7.33 6.45
C LEU A 791 31.42 -7.89 5.21
N ASN A 792 31.60 -7.05 4.20
CA ASN A 792 31.97 -7.48 2.86
C ASN A 792 33.47 -7.32 2.57
N GLY A 793 34.16 -6.38 3.24
CA GLY A 793 35.61 -6.20 3.11
C GLY A 793 36.11 -5.66 1.77
N GLY A 794 35.21 -5.19 0.90
CA GLY A 794 35.53 -4.67 -0.43
C GLY A 794 35.84 -5.76 -1.46
N ILE A 795 36.32 -5.35 -2.63
CA ILE A 795 36.64 -6.27 -3.73
C ILE A 795 38.16 -6.39 -3.88
N PRO A 796 38.74 -7.58 -3.69
CA PRO A 796 40.17 -7.79 -3.91
C PRO A 796 40.59 -7.44 -5.34
N GLY A 797 41.72 -6.77 -5.49
CA GLY A 797 42.28 -6.42 -6.80
C GLY A 797 41.74 -5.13 -7.43
N ILE A 798 40.78 -4.46 -6.77
CA ILE A 798 40.40 -3.09 -7.13
C ILE A 798 41.09 -2.11 -6.17
N SER A 799 41.78 -1.12 -6.72
CA SER A 799 42.47 -0.10 -5.91
C SER A 799 41.47 0.83 -5.21
N ASP A 800 41.74 1.19 -3.95
CA ASP A 800 41.01 2.25 -3.23
C ASP A 800 41.52 3.67 -3.62
N SER A 801 42.56 3.78 -4.44
CA SER A 801 43.09 5.05 -4.97
C SER A 801 43.32 4.97 -6.48
N GLU A 802 42.97 6.03 -7.21
CA GLU A 802 43.57 6.31 -8.53
C GLU A 802 45.04 6.71 -8.38
#